data_AF-A0AAD9JWQ5-F1
#
_entry.id   AF-A0AAD9JWQ5-F1
#
_cell.length_a   1.000
_cell.length_b   1.000
_cell.length_c   1.000
_cell.angle_alpha   90.00
_cell.angle_beta   90.00
_cell.angle_gamma   90.00
#
_symmetry.space_group_name_H-M   'P 1'
#
loop_
_entity.id
_entity.type
_entity.pdbx_description
1 polymer ?
#
loop_
_entity_poly.entity_id
_entity_poly.type
_entity_poly.pdbx_seq_one_letter_code
_entity_poly.pdbx_strand_id
1 'polypeptide(L)'
;MAPSSIKIAERLLVWTALGEREIQLCLGDITALSSTEKVDFIMVSAFLGKQLICFEKRNSDLTEAVKEVFRAMMPAFNNVNKTVITPLLATGHQQADNIEMLNTMVWTAAKWMWLGMPLQQLKIVIYSQNPDDPDDITAKECLKCFRIAKVKIEKIKRLPKFKLVFGCPKEPEVKQAIYLIFCVSDEQNVNTFISSLKKKTKLSILTKTDIHIKENSWLHDLSQVMQSVLRVIPVISSKFPLDGSCTDEFNVALCCNRLIKRNLLAPILIERVSLPAYMNMVQWIDCRASRSDQFDVAASFITKQIKTIDQSPAVKYDVFISYSHKSSSIAKELLEGLEKLSPQPKIFFDYHELRAGVAWQQTLYKSVDSSRCMIAIISSDYQQSAVCQEELNLGLAKHFSKNKDFELVTLYIDDTKYENLSRFLSSPRLDKDKTVSDICGSIREWLSTGKAVDIFNPVVEPLDINKYSATIREHSFMNCYELNETGDISITTPPHIYGLSEMQTSYICDVYISHSLHDQKHATFLEEYLKSRCQELKVSCKSNITSSEESLVNAAKCIVVLLSSSYIKSVKEVEEFNIFLSKKRQHEIGHMLYVIKMSELSTEPMYFKLVPCDTSLCDDFWWQYDLKHPQLRKKHSTILSAVEKKLGHGLADGELCPLLKAACDIQMVLKYGRYLDTVQHTEVILHNVVDVHLQALLLTTPSSTETILANDEVINNRNGDDQNIADDDITRSVLEQPESLTVPPASPFLDRREMVGSSEGHTDRSEAQEADVKTGEIETPEKDVLVAMDDQIIEDEENTFSAISADVASKQIESHHQFKRRDMLAKKSSSCVVL
;
A
#
# COMPACT_ATOMS: atom_id res chain seq x y z
N MET A 1 46.08 14.77 2.69
CA MET A 1 45.10 15.21 1.66
C MET A 1 43.71 15.16 2.27
N ALA A 2 42.73 15.87 1.72
CA ALA A 2 41.34 15.61 2.03
C ALA A 2 40.96 14.21 1.48
N PRO A 3 40.03 13.47 2.11
CA PRO A 3 39.51 12.24 1.53
C PRO A 3 38.81 12.58 0.20
N SER A 4 39.13 11.82 -0.86
CA SER A 4 38.65 12.10 -2.20
C SER A 4 37.19 11.63 -2.37
N SER A 5 36.29 12.58 -2.65
CA SER A 5 34.86 12.34 -2.93
C SER A 5 34.65 11.36 -4.09
N ILE A 6 33.53 10.65 -4.09
CA ILE A 6 33.27 9.55 -5.03
C ILE A 6 32.88 10.13 -6.40
N LYS A 7 33.74 9.91 -7.40
CA LYS A 7 33.50 10.37 -8.76
C LYS A 7 32.71 9.33 -9.55
N ILE A 8 31.59 9.74 -10.14
CA ILE A 8 30.86 8.91 -11.12
C ILE A 8 31.69 8.87 -12.41
N ALA A 9 32.20 7.69 -12.77
CA ALA A 9 33.07 7.49 -13.93
C ALA A 9 32.30 7.06 -15.19
N GLU A 10 31.19 6.34 -15.04
CA GLU A 10 30.33 5.91 -16.15
C GLU A 10 28.89 5.69 -15.67
N ARG A 11 27.90 5.87 -16.56
CA ARG A 11 26.46 5.72 -16.26
C ARG A 11 25.77 4.84 -17.29
N LEU A 12 24.91 3.95 -16.85
CA LEU A 12 24.09 3.05 -17.67
C LEU A 12 22.61 3.25 -17.33
N LEU A 13 21.82 3.68 -18.32
CA LEU A 13 20.39 3.91 -18.18
C LEU A 13 19.62 2.64 -18.57
N VAL A 14 18.96 2.04 -17.59
CA VAL A 14 18.17 0.80 -17.72
C VAL A 14 16.69 1.19 -17.83
N TRP A 15 16.07 0.86 -18.97
CA TRP A 15 14.70 1.26 -19.27
C TRP A 15 13.75 0.09 -18.99
N THR A 16 12.73 0.33 -18.16
CA THR A 16 11.81 -0.69 -17.63
C THR A 16 10.35 -0.28 -17.87
N ALA A 17 9.39 -1.20 -17.72
CA ALA A 17 7.97 -0.86 -17.73
C ALA A 17 7.53 0.04 -16.55
N LEU A 18 8.33 0.08 -15.47
CA LEU A 18 8.12 0.92 -14.29
C LEU A 18 8.90 2.26 -14.36
N GLY A 19 9.35 2.64 -15.56
CA GLY A 19 10.10 3.87 -15.83
C GLY A 19 11.62 3.66 -15.97
N GLU A 20 12.35 4.77 -15.90
CA GLU A 20 13.81 4.80 -16.03
C GLU A 20 14.50 4.41 -14.71
N ARG A 21 15.62 3.68 -14.82
CA ARG A 21 16.47 3.17 -13.73
C ARG A 21 17.94 3.38 -14.12
N GLU A 22 18.85 3.46 -13.15
CA GLU A 22 20.27 3.76 -13.44
C GLU A 22 21.23 2.84 -12.70
N ILE A 23 22.27 2.37 -13.41
CA ILE A 23 23.46 1.76 -12.80
C ILE A 23 24.63 2.72 -13.03
N GLN A 24 25.39 3.04 -11.97
CA GLN A 24 26.55 3.93 -12.01
C GLN A 24 27.82 3.17 -11.63
N LEU A 25 28.90 3.37 -12.39
CA LEU A 25 30.24 3.01 -11.95
C LEU A 25 30.91 4.22 -11.30
N CYS A 26 31.43 4.03 -10.10
CA CYS A 26 31.99 5.06 -9.25
C CYS A 26 33.44 4.73 -8.87
N LEU A 27 34.29 5.76 -8.75
CA LEU A 27 35.68 5.67 -8.31
C LEU A 27 35.87 6.52 -7.05
N GLY A 28 36.51 5.97 -6.03
CA GLY A 28 36.78 6.66 -4.77
C GLY A 28 36.57 5.77 -3.54
N ASP A 29 36.63 6.36 -2.35
CA ASP A 29 36.45 5.61 -1.10
C ASP A 29 34.99 5.64 -0.64
N ILE A 30 34.36 4.47 -0.54
CA ILE A 30 32.97 4.34 -0.05
C ILE A 30 32.82 4.73 1.44
N THR A 31 33.91 4.71 2.21
CA THR A 31 33.92 5.19 3.60
C THR A 31 33.98 6.72 3.71
N ALA A 32 34.33 7.41 2.62
CA ALA A 32 34.38 8.88 2.51
C ALA A 32 33.07 9.51 2.01
N LEU A 33 31.96 8.77 2.02
CA LEU A 33 30.65 9.20 1.53
C LEU A 33 30.19 10.55 2.13
N SER A 34 29.98 11.53 1.26
CA SER A 34 29.40 12.82 1.60
C SER A 34 27.88 12.77 1.72
N SER A 35 27.29 13.73 2.44
CA SER A 35 25.82 13.89 2.51
C SER A 35 25.17 14.14 1.15
N THR A 36 25.91 14.67 0.18
CA THR A 36 25.49 14.87 -1.22
C THR A 36 25.45 13.59 -2.06
N GLU A 37 26.10 12.52 -1.62
CA GLU A 37 26.13 11.22 -2.33
C GLU A 37 25.13 10.20 -1.78
N LYS A 38 24.31 10.61 -0.79
CA LYS A 38 23.33 9.78 -0.07
C LYS A 38 22.53 8.85 -0.99
N VAL A 39 22.35 7.63 -0.50
CA VAL A 39 21.43 6.60 -1.01
C VAL A 39 20.60 6.06 0.15
N ASP A 40 19.64 5.19 -0.13
CA ASP A 40 18.77 4.58 0.90
C ASP A 40 19.44 3.40 1.61
N PHE A 41 20.30 2.64 0.92
CA PHE A 41 21.03 1.51 1.49
C PHE A 41 22.52 1.54 1.13
N ILE A 42 23.37 1.36 2.14
CA ILE A 42 24.78 1.01 1.97
C ILE A 42 24.90 -0.51 2.15
N MET A 43 25.41 -1.20 1.14
CA MET A 43 25.72 -2.63 1.18
C MET A 43 27.24 -2.81 1.27
N VAL A 44 27.72 -3.60 2.23
CA VAL A 44 29.15 -3.86 2.47
C VAL A 44 29.36 -5.23 3.09
N SER A 45 30.57 -5.78 3.00
CA SER A 45 30.90 -7.06 3.62
C SER A 45 31.13 -7.00 5.14
N ALA A 46 31.53 -5.84 5.68
CA ALA A 46 31.49 -5.55 7.12
C ALA A 46 31.67 -4.03 7.37
N PHE A 47 30.72 -3.38 8.06
CA PHE A 47 30.92 -2.07 8.70
C PHE A 47 29.83 -1.80 9.76
N LEU A 48 30.02 -0.79 10.61
CA LEU A 48 29.05 -0.36 11.63
C LEU A 48 28.28 0.88 11.15
N GLY A 49 26.98 0.74 10.89
CA GLY A 49 26.11 1.81 10.39
C GLY A 49 24.62 1.49 10.58
N LYS A 50 23.75 2.52 10.60
CA LYS A 50 22.34 2.38 11.05
C LYS A 50 21.35 1.79 10.03
N GLN A 51 21.68 1.76 8.74
CA GLN A 51 20.90 1.10 7.69
C GLN A 51 21.89 0.47 6.70
N LEU A 52 22.22 -0.79 6.96
CA LEU A 52 23.41 -1.43 6.37
C LEU A 52 23.12 -2.88 6.00
N ILE A 53 23.33 -3.23 4.73
CA ILE A 53 23.18 -4.61 4.25
C ILE A 53 24.53 -5.30 4.37
N CYS A 54 24.72 -6.09 5.43
CA CYS A 54 25.89 -6.95 5.61
C CYS A 54 25.84 -8.13 4.64
N PHE A 55 26.90 -8.34 3.85
CA PHE A 55 27.07 -9.54 3.03
C PHE A 55 28.31 -10.35 3.41
N GLU A 56 28.10 -11.47 4.12
CA GLU A 56 29.16 -12.44 4.46
C GLU A 56 29.08 -13.67 3.52
N LYS A 57 30.07 -13.83 2.63
CA LYS A 57 30.10 -14.93 1.65
C LYS A 57 30.34 -16.29 2.32
N ARG A 58 29.38 -17.21 2.19
CA ARG A 58 29.48 -18.60 2.69
C ARG A 58 29.85 -19.62 1.59
N ASN A 59 31.14 -19.71 1.22
CA ASN A 59 31.69 -20.75 0.32
C ASN A 59 30.85 -21.07 -0.94
N SER A 60 30.21 -20.05 -1.52
CA SER A 60 29.31 -20.16 -2.67
C SER A 60 30.00 -19.77 -3.98
N ASP A 61 29.37 -20.13 -5.11
CA ASP A 61 29.75 -19.60 -6.43
C ASP A 61 29.60 -18.06 -6.48
N LEU A 62 30.30 -17.41 -7.39
CA LEU A 62 30.21 -15.97 -7.66
C LEU A 62 28.79 -15.56 -8.08
N THR A 63 28.12 -16.36 -8.93
CA THR A 63 26.75 -16.10 -9.38
C THR A 63 25.76 -16.20 -8.22
N GLU A 64 25.89 -17.24 -7.40
CA GLU A 64 25.00 -17.45 -6.25
C GLU A 64 25.18 -16.34 -5.20
N ALA A 65 26.43 -15.98 -4.86
CA ALA A 65 26.73 -14.86 -3.97
C ALA A 65 26.07 -13.55 -4.42
N VAL A 66 25.99 -13.29 -5.72
CA VAL A 66 25.30 -12.11 -6.27
C VAL A 66 23.77 -12.28 -6.21
N LYS A 67 23.20 -13.49 -6.41
CA LYS A 67 21.76 -13.74 -6.20
C LYS A 67 21.34 -13.48 -4.74
N GLU A 68 22.09 -14.00 -3.76
CA GLU A 68 21.78 -13.83 -2.33
C GLU A 68 21.66 -12.34 -1.95
N VAL A 69 22.49 -11.50 -2.57
CA VAL A 69 22.47 -10.04 -2.43
C VAL A 69 21.17 -9.42 -2.94
N PHE A 70 20.71 -9.75 -4.16
CA PHE A 70 19.44 -9.22 -4.68
C PHE A 70 18.23 -9.81 -3.95
N ARG A 71 18.33 -11.06 -3.45
CA ARG A 71 17.34 -11.68 -2.55
C ARG A 71 17.19 -10.89 -1.25
N ALA A 72 18.30 -10.47 -0.63
CA ALA A 72 18.30 -9.68 0.60
C ALA A 72 17.78 -8.24 0.42
N MET A 73 17.91 -7.66 -0.78
CA MET A 73 17.34 -6.35 -1.10
C MET A 73 15.80 -6.34 -1.16
N MET A 74 15.15 -7.42 -1.57
CA MET A 74 13.68 -7.47 -1.72
C MET A 74 12.92 -7.19 -0.40
N PRO A 75 13.28 -7.80 0.76
CA PRO A 75 12.78 -7.38 2.07
C PRO A 75 13.10 -5.93 2.40
N ALA A 76 14.36 -5.50 2.22
CA ALA A 76 14.83 -4.18 2.62
C ALA A 76 14.12 -3.04 1.88
N PHE A 77 13.73 -3.27 0.62
CA PHE A 77 13.06 -2.26 -0.19
C PHE A 77 11.56 -2.15 0.13
N ASN A 78 10.96 -3.20 0.71
CA ASN A 78 9.55 -3.24 1.11
C ASN A 78 8.59 -2.73 0.02
N ASN A 79 8.78 -3.20 -1.23
CA ASN A 79 8.08 -2.79 -2.45
C ASN A 79 8.24 -1.32 -2.91
N VAL A 80 9.07 -0.48 -2.26
CA VAL A 80 9.30 0.95 -2.62
C VAL A 80 10.61 1.14 -3.39
N ASN A 81 10.79 2.22 -4.18
CA ASN A 81 11.84 2.36 -5.19
C ASN A 81 13.18 2.88 -4.61
N LYS A 82 14.05 1.95 -4.17
CA LYS A 82 15.27 2.29 -3.41
C LYS A 82 16.53 2.49 -4.23
N THR A 83 17.43 3.31 -3.69
CA THR A 83 18.79 3.50 -4.19
C THR A 83 19.80 2.78 -3.30
N VAL A 84 20.80 2.15 -3.94
CA VAL A 84 21.85 1.37 -3.26
C VAL A 84 23.23 1.87 -3.67
N ILE A 85 24.15 1.91 -2.72
CA ILE A 85 25.60 1.96 -2.98
C ILE A 85 26.26 0.71 -2.41
N THR A 86 27.22 0.18 -3.14
CA THR A 86 27.98 -1.02 -2.79
C THR A 86 29.42 -0.84 -3.25
N PRO A 87 30.44 -1.36 -2.54
CA PRO A 87 31.71 -1.61 -3.18
C PRO A 87 31.52 -2.74 -4.21
N LEU A 88 32.53 -2.96 -5.04
CA LEU A 88 32.64 -4.23 -5.77
C LEU A 88 32.71 -5.40 -4.77
N LEU A 89 31.81 -6.38 -4.91
CA LEU A 89 31.62 -7.43 -3.89
C LEU A 89 32.71 -8.50 -3.94
N ALA A 90 33.06 -9.10 -2.80
CA ALA A 90 33.97 -10.26 -2.70
C ALA A 90 35.37 -10.14 -3.36
N THR A 91 35.84 -8.94 -3.73
CA THR A 91 37.15 -8.74 -4.37
C THR A 91 38.33 -8.50 -3.41
N GLY A 92 38.09 -8.61 -2.09
CA GLY A 92 39.15 -8.62 -1.08
C GLY A 92 39.87 -9.97 -0.99
N HIS A 93 40.13 -10.45 0.24
CA HIS A 93 40.75 -11.77 0.50
C HIS A 93 39.91 -13.00 0.05
N GLN A 94 38.86 -12.81 -0.74
CA GLN A 94 37.95 -13.86 -1.23
C GLN A 94 38.22 -14.28 -2.70
N GLN A 95 39.21 -13.66 -3.36
CA GLN A 95 39.81 -14.09 -4.64
C GLN A 95 38.84 -14.24 -5.84
N ALA A 96 37.73 -13.50 -5.86
CA ALA A 96 36.95 -13.29 -7.08
C ALA A 96 37.68 -12.32 -8.02
N ASP A 97 37.56 -12.51 -9.34
CA ASP A 97 38.05 -11.51 -10.30
C ASP A 97 37.18 -10.25 -10.31
N ASN A 98 37.81 -9.09 -10.47
CA ASN A 98 37.15 -7.79 -10.45
C ASN A 98 36.26 -7.57 -11.68
N ILE A 99 36.72 -8.03 -12.86
CA ILE A 99 36.04 -7.83 -14.14
C ILE A 99 34.81 -8.75 -14.22
N GLU A 100 34.99 -10.02 -13.84
CA GLU A 100 33.92 -11.02 -13.74
C GLU A 100 32.84 -10.58 -12.74
N MET A 101 33.23 -10.20 -11.52
CA MET A 101 32.27 -9.73 -10.51
C MET A 101 31.50 -8.50 -10.98
N LEU A 102 32.19 -7.49 -11.54
CA LEU A 102 31.53 -6.27 -12.00
C LEU A 102 30.53 -6.56 -13.12
N ASN A 103 30.91 -7.40 -14.08
CA ASN A 103 30.02 -7.85 -15.14
C ASN A 103 28.78 -8.54 -14.55
N THR A 104 28.97 -9.51 -13.65
CA THR A 104 27.86 -10.26 -13.04
C THR A 104 26.94 -9.37 -12.19
N MET A 105 27.47 -8.43 -11.41
CA MET A 105 26.67 -7.46 -10.66
C MET A 105 25.84 -6.55 -11.59
N VAL A 106 26.44 -6.00 -12.65
CA VAL A 106 25.75 -5.12 -13.61
C VAL A 106 24.65 -5.86 -14.38
N TRP A 107 24.93 -7.07 -14.87
CA TRP A 107 23.92 -7.86 -15.58
C TRP A 107 22.79 -8.34 -14.68
N THR A 108 23.09 -8.76 -13.44
CA THR A 108 22.05 -9.23 -12.51
C THR A 108 21.17 -8.07 -12.06
N ALA A 109 21.75 -6.89 -11.79
CA ALA A 109 21.00 -5.66 -11.54
C ALA A 109 20.07 -5.30 -12.72
N ALA A 110 20.58 -5.30 -13.96
CA ALA A 110 19.77 -5.00 -15.14
C ALA A 110 18.63 -6.01 -15.34
N LYS A 111 18.89 -7.32 -15.20
CA LYS A 111 17.87 -8.39 -15.25
C LYS A 111 16.76 -8.17 -14.20
N TRP A 112 17.10 -7.87 -12.95
CA TRP A 112 16.10 -7.61 -11.90
C TRP A 112 15.34 -6.28 -12.09
N MET A 113 16.01 -5.20 -12.49
CA MET A 113 15.37 -3.92 -12.84
C MET A 113 14.33 -4.12 -13.94
N TRP A 114 14.67 -4.86 -15.01
CA TRP A 114 13.74 -5.19 -16.10
C TRP A 114 12.53 -6.00 -15.65
N LEU A 115 12.71 -6.92 -14.70
CA LEU A 115 11.60 -7.67 -14.10
C LEU A 115 10.73 -6.83 -13.16
N GLY A 116 11.09 -5.58 -12.88
CA GLY A 116 10.31 -4.69 -12.00
C GLY A 116 10.67 -4.82 -10.52
N MET A 117 11.88 -5.29 -10.18
CA MET A 117 12.48 -5.05 -8.86
C MET A 117 12.53 -3.53 -8.59
N PRO A 118 12.21 -3.04 -7.39
CA PRO A 118 12.09 -1.61 -7.14
C PRO A 118 13.48 -1.03 -6.76
N LEU A 119 14.47 -1.29 -7.62
CA LEU A 119 15.84 -0.80 -7.51
C LEU A 119 15.98 0.43 -8.41
N GLN A 120 15.80 1.63 -7.87
CA GLN A 120 15.82 2.89 -8.62
C GLN A 120 17.21 3.22 -9.18
N GLN A 121 18.24 3.03 -8.36
CA GLN A 121 19.63 3.29 -8.73
C GLN A 121 20.57 2.32 -8.01
N LEU A 122 21.58 1.81 -8.72
CA LEU A 122 22.69 1.04 -8.15
C LEU A 122 24.03 1.73 -8.44
N LYS A 123 24.72 2.18 -7.40
CA LYS A 123 26.09 2.72 -7.49
C LYS A 123 27.09 1.63 -7.08
N ILE A 124 27.96 1.21 -8.00
CA ILE A 124 29.05 0.26 -7.73
C ILE A 124 30.35 1.05 -7.61
N VAL A 125 30.97 1.02 -6.43
CA VAL A 125 32.20 1.77 -6.12
C VAL A 125 33.41 0.85 -6.24
N ILE A 126 34.41 1.31 -6.99
CA ILE A 126 35.76 0.75 -7.00
C ILE A 126 36.66 1.71 -6.24
N TYR A 127 37.41 1.16 -5.29
CA TYR A 127 38.35 1.94 -4.48
C TYR A 127 39.43 2.56 -5.37
N SER A 128 39.59 3.89 -5.29
CA SER A 128 40.71 4.60 -5.88
C SER A 128 41.14 5.74 -4.96
N GLN A 129 42.44 5.88 -4.73
CA GLN A 129 43.03 7.01 -4.01
C GLN A 129 43.02 8.30 -4.85
N ASN A 130 42.93 8.17 -6.18
CA ASN A 130 42.78 9.26 -7.14
C ASN A 130 41.59 8.98 -8.07
N PRO A 131 40.38 9.50 -7.76
CA PRO A 131 39.23 9.37 -8.65
C PRO A 131 39.37 10.16 -9.95
N ASP A 132 40.21 11.19 -9.99
CA ASP A 132 40.33 12.08 -11.14
C ASP A 132 41.23 11.52 -12.25
N ASP A 133 42.37 10.93 -11.86
CA ASP A 133 43.22 10.13 -12.74
C ASP A 133 43.49 8.74 -12.09
N PRO A 134 42.69 7.71 -12.41
CA PRO A 134 42.83 6.40 -11.82
C PRO A 134 44.04 5.67 -12.42
N ASP A 135 45.22 5.88 -11.82
CA ASP A 135 46.46 5.20 -12.22
C ASP A 135 46.31 3.66 -12.20
N ASP A 136 45.51 3.16 -11.27
CA ASP A 136 45.20 1.74 -11.09
C ASP A 136 44.66 1.06 -12.37
N ILE A 137 45.34 -0.02 -12.75
CA ILE A 137 44.98 -0.92 -13.85
C ILE A 137 43.60 -1.53 -13.61
N THR A 138 43.28 -1.93 -12.37
CA THR A 138 41.99 -2.56 -12.02
C THR A 138 40.82 -1.62 -12.30
N ALA A 139 40.93 -0.35 -11.92
CA ALA A 139 39.92 0.67 -12.21
C ALA A 139 39.76 0.92 -13.73
N LYS A 140 40.87 0.96 -14.48
CA LYS A 140 40.86 1.12 -15.96
C LYS A 140 40.19 -0.07 -16.66
N GLU A 141 40.48 -1.29 -16.24
CA GLU A 141 39.90 -2.52 -16.81
C GLU A 141 38.43 -2.69 -16.45
N CYS A 142 38.04 -2.36 -15.22
CA CYS A 142 36.64 -2.34 -14.80
C CYS A 142 35.82 -1.28 -15.55
N LEU A 143 36.38 -0.09 -15.78
CA LEU A 143 35.73 0.95 -16.60
C LEU A 143 35.53 0.49 -18.06
N LYS A 144 36.51 -0.23 -18.63
CA LYS A 144 36.39 -0.88 -19.94
C LYS A 144 35.29 -1.95 -19.93
N CYS A 145 35.23 -2.79 -18.90
CA CYS A 145 34.19 -3.81 -18.73
C CYS A 145 32.78 -3.20 -18.66
N PHE A 146 32.58 -2.20 -17.80
CA PHE A 146 31.29 -1.51 -17.66
C PHE A 146 30.84 -0.86 -18.96
N ARG A 147 31.77 -0.29 -19.75
CA ARG A 147 31.47 0.24 -21.09
C ARG A 147 31.04 -0.85 -22.09
N ILE A 148 31.64 -2.03 -22.04
CA ILE A 148 31.23 -3.19 -22.85
C ILE A 148 29.82 -3.65 -22.44
N ALA A 149 29.57 -3.82 -21.13
CA ALA A 149 28.25 -4.19 -20.61
C ALA A 149 27.17 -3.16 -20.99
N LYS A 150 27.47 -1.86 -20.85
CA LYS A 150 26.61 -0.74 -21.29
C LYS A 150 26.26 -0.85 -22.77
N VAL A 151 27.25 -1.04 -23.66
CA VAL A 151 26.99 -1.19 -25.11
C VAL A 151 26.18 -2.46 -25.42
N LYS A 152 26.42 -3.58 -24.74
CA LYS A 152 25.60 -4.80 -24.90
C LYS A 152 24.14 -4.56 -24.45
N ILE A 153 23.93 -3.91 -23.31
CA ILE A 153 22.60 -3.59 -22.76
C ILE A 153 21.85 -2.55 -23.62
N GLU A 154 22.54 -1.53 -24.13
CA GLU A 154 21.97 -0.54 -25.06
C GLU A 154 21.64 -1.12 -26.45
N LYS A 155 22.37 -2.15 -26.91
CA LYS A 155 21.99 -2.95 -28.09
C LYS A 155 20.73 -3.76 -27.82
N ILE A 156 20.67 -4.48 -26.69
CA ILE A 156 19.51 -5.30 -26.30
C ILE A 156 18.23 -4.46 -26.25
N LYS A 157 18.28 -3.24 -25.68
CA LYS A 157 17.16 -2.27 -25.66
C LYS A 157 16.52 -2.02 -27.04
N ARG A 158 17.26 -2.18 -28.14
CA ARG A 158 16.80 -1.93 -29.52
C ARG A 158 16.17 -3.15 -30.19
N LEU A 159 16.32 -4.36 -29.63
CA LEU A 159 15.79 -5.59 -30.21
C LEU A 159 14.25 -5.65 -30.09
N PRO A 160 13.50 -6.10 -31.13
CA PRO A 160 12.06 -6.33 -31.00
C PRO A 160 11.71 -7.34 -29.90
N LYS A 161 12.50 -8.43 -29.79
CA LYS A 161 12.39 -9.45 -28.73
C LYS A 161 12.47 -8.84 -27.32
N PHE A 162 13.29 -7.80 -27.10
CA PHE A 162 13.43 -7.17 -25.77
C PHE A 162 12.13 -6.55 -25.25
N LYS A 163 11.32 -5.91 -26.10
CA LYS A 163 10.02 -5.36 -25.69
C LYS A 163 9.05 -6.46 -25.24
N LEU A 164 9.04 -7.59 -25.95
CA LEU A 164 8.21 -8.76 -25.64
C LEU A 164 8.58 -9.43 -24.31
N VAL A 165 9.87 -9.40 -23.93
CA VAL A 165 10.38 -10.10 -22.74
C VAL A 165 10.41 -9.23 -21.48
N PHE A 166 10.72 -7.93 -21.62
CA PHE A 166 11.12 -7.07 -20.49
C PHE A 166 10.48 -5.66 -20.45
N GLY A 167 9.64 -5.29 -21.42
CA GLY A 167 9.29 -3.86 -21.64
C GLY A 167 7.82 -3.52 -21.82
N CYS A 168 7.11 -4.20 -22.72
CA CYS A 168 5.68 -3.98 -22.98
C CYS A 168 5.13 -5.15 -23.81
N PRO A 169 4.31 -6.04 -23.25
CA PRO A 169 3.85 -7.22 -23.96
C PRO A 169 2.80 -6.86 -25.03
N LYS A 170 2.98 -7.36 -26.26
CA LYS A 170 1.88 -8.13 -26.86
C LYS A 170 1.64 -9.27 -25.89
N GLU A 171 0.43 -9.40 -25.34
CA GLU A 171 0.16 -10.35 -24.28
C GLU A 171 0.68 -11.76 -24.65
N PRO A 172 1.59 -12.36 -23.85
CA PRO A 172 2.10 -13.68 -24.16
C PRO A 172 0.93 -14.66 -24.13
N GLU A 173 0.93 -15.63 -25.07
CA GLU A 173 -0.14 -16.63 -25.17
C GLU A 173 -0.32 -17.33 -23.82
N VAL A 174 -1.45 -17.03 -23.17
CA VAL A 174 -1.68 -17.43 -21.79
C VAL A 174 -2.00 -18.92 -21.78
N LYS A 175 -1.02 -19.71 -21.37
CA LYS A 175 -1.15 -21.16 -21.22
C LYS A 175 -2.24 -21.43 -20.20
N GLN A 176 -3.10 -22.42 -20.49
CA GLN A 176 -4.12 -22.90 -19.56
C GLN A 176 -3.47 -23.73 -18.44
N ALA A 177 -2.65 -23.06 -17.62
CA ALA A 177 -1.76 -23.63 -16.63
C ALA A 177 -1.69 -22.76 -15.36
N ILE A 178 -1.38 -23.42 -14.25
CA ILE A 178 -1.09 -22.81 -12.94
C ILE A 178 0.34 -23.22 -12.55
N TYR A 179 1.14 -22.31 -11.99
CA TYR A 179 2.47 -22.61 -11.44
C TYR A 179 2.43 -22.67 -9.90
N LEU A 180 3.09 -23.66 -9.30
CA LEU A 180 3.19 -23.86 -7.85
C LEU A 180 4.64 -23.66 -7.37
N ILE A 181 4.81 -22.87 -6.31
CA ILE A 181 6.07 -22.69 -5.56
C ILE A 181 5.87 -23.28 -4.17
N PHE A 182 6.71 -24.23 -3.75
CA PHE A 182 6.57 -24.92 -2.46
C PHE A 182 7.89 -25.59 -2.02
N CYS A 183 8.08 -25.71 -0.70
CA CYS A 183 9.16 -26.53 -0.15
C CYS A 183 8.88 -28.02 -0.34
N VAL A 184 9.88 -28.81 -0.74
CA VAL A 184 9.78 -30.28 -0.91
C VAL A 184 9.26 -30.96 0.36
N SER A 185 9.60 -30.44 1.55
CA SER A 185 9.11 -30.92 2.84
C SER A 185 7.60 -30.84 3.05
N ASP A 186 6.88 -30.10 2.20
CA ASP A 186 5.45 -29.81 2.32
C ASP A 186 4.65 -30.49 1.19
N GLU A 187 5.32 -31.32 0.37
CA GLU A 187 4.78 -32.03 -0.79
C GLU A 187 3.47 -32.79 -0.49
N GLN A 188 3.29 -33.35 0.72
CA GLN A 188 2.03 -34.03 1.08
C GLN A 188 0.81 -33.08 1.09
N ASN A 189 0.99 -31.86 1.62
CA ASN A 189 -0.05 -30.83 1.62
C ASN A 189 -0.29 -30.30 0.20
N VAL A 190 0.81 -30.11 -0.55
CA VAL A 190 0.76 -29.66 -1.95
C VAL A 190 0.06 -30.67 -2.84
N ASN A 191 0.33 -31.97 -2.71
CA ASN A 191 -0.34 -33.03 -3.45
C ASN A 191 -1.83 -33.12 -3.09
N THR A 192 -2.20 -32.89 -1.83
CA THR A 192 -3.61 -32.78 -1.41
C THR A 192 -4.31 -31.60 -2.10
N PHE A 193 -3.66 -30.43 -2.14
CA PHE A 193 -4.16 -29.23 -2.82
C PHE A 193 -4.21 -29.40 -4.36
N ILE A 194 -3.23 -30.05 -4.97
CA ILE A 194 -3.21 -30.43 -6.39
C ILE A 194 -4.39 -31.36 -6.70
N SER A 195 -4.69 -32.33 -5.84
CA SER A 195 -5.89 -33.17 -5.99
C SER A 195 -7.17 -32.34 -5.91
N SER A 196 -7.27 -31.39 -4.99
CA SER A 196 -8.39 -30.45 -4.89
C SER A 196 -8.56 -29.58 -6.13
N LEU A 197 -7.48 -29.05 -6.69
CA LEU A 197 -7.50 -28.31 -7.97
C LEU A 197 -7.95 -29.22 -9.13
N LYS A 198 -7.38 -30.42 -9.28
CA LYS A 198 -7.72 -31.35 -10.37
C LYS A 198 -9.18 -31.83 -10.35
N LYS A 199 -9.85 -31.86 -9.18
CA LYS A 199 -11.31 -32.08 -9.08
C LYS A 199 -12.13 -30.92 -9.68
N LYS A 200 -11.61 -29.68 -9.61
CA LYS A 200 -12.34 -28.43 -9.86
C LYS A 200 -12.04 -27.81 -11.23
N THR A 201 -10.87 -28.11 -11.82
CA THR A 201 -10.41 -27.50 -13.07
C THR A 201 -9.61 -28.47 -13.94
N LYS A 202 -9.62 -28.24 -15.26
CA LYS A 202 -8.88 -29.03 -16.28
C LYS A 202 -7.52 -28.44 -16.66
N LEU A 203 -7.09 -27.38 -15.97
CA LEU A 203 -5.84 -26.67 -16.25
C LEU A 203 -4.63 -27.57 -15.98
N SER A 204 -3.55 -27.35 -16.73
CA SER A 204 -2.26 -27.93 -16.39
C SER A 204 -1.78 -27.35 -15.04
N ILE A 205 -1.07 -28.16 -14.27
CA ILE A 205 -0.42 -27.71 -13.03
C ILE A 205 1.06 -27.99 -13.22
N LEU A 206 1.84 -26.92 -13.14
CA LEU A 206 3.29 -26.90 -13.33
C LEU A 206 3.97 -26.64 -11.99
N THR A 207 5.05 -27.36 -11.75
CA THR A 207 5.94 -27.22 -10.61
C THR A 207 7.37 -27.01 -11.12
N LYS A 208 8.34 -26.89 -10.20
CA LYS A 208 9.76 -26.76 -10.56
C LYS A 208 10.31 -27.94 -11.39
N THR A 209 9.74 -29.15 -11.26
CA THR A 209 10.18 -30.33 -12.04
C THR A 209 9.59 -30.39 -13.44
N ASP A 210 8.53 -29.64 -13.73
CA ASP A 210 7.81 -29.68 -15.01
C ASP A 210 8.34 -28.66 -16.04
N ILE A 211 9.36 -27.88 -15.68
CA ILE A 211 9.90 -26.78 -16.49
C ILE A 211 11.41 -26.93 -16.70
N HIS A 212 11.84 -26.83 -17.97
CA HIS A 212 13.26 -26.78 -18.30
C HIS A 212 13.74 -25.33 -18.22
N ILE A 213 14.75 -25.09 -17.40
CA ILE A 213 15.40 -23.80 -17.18
C ILE A 213 16.91 -24.02 -17.36
N LYS A 214 17.59 -23.21 -18.19
CA LYS A 214 19.06 -23.22 -18.23
C LYS A 214 19.61 -22.38 -17.07
N GLU A 215 20.74 -22.77 -16.49
CA GLU A 215 21.30 -22.12 -15.30
C GLU A 215 21.68 -20.64 -15.55
N ASN A 216 22.37 -20.35 -16.67
CA ASN A 216 22.80 -19.00 -17.05
C ASN A 216 21.63 -18.02 -17.32
N SER A 217 20.46 -18.55 -17.71
CA SER A 217 19.24 -17.79 -18.01
C SER A 217 18.12 -17.97 -16.97
N TRP A 218 18.39 -18.58 -15.81
CA TRP A 218 17.37 -18.95 -14.81
C TRP A 218 16.30 -17.89 -14.54
N LEU A 219 16.75 -16.65 -14.28
CA LEU A 219 15.89 -15.51 -13.98
C LEU A 219 15.01 -15.07 -15.15
N HIS A 220 15.48 -15.24 -16.39
CA HIS A 220 14.72 -15.00 -17.61
C HIS A 220 13.68 -16.11 -17.81
N ASP A 221 14.11 -17.37 -17.84
CA ASP A 221 13.28 -18.51 -18.22
C ASP A 221 12.13 -18.73 -17.23
N LEU A 222 12.42 -18.63 -15.93
CA LEU A 222 11.40 -18.68 -14.88
C LEU A 222 10.38 -17.53 -15.02
N SER A 223 10.85 -16.31 -15.31
CA SER A 223 9.94 -15.19 -15.53
C SER A 223 9.07 -15.38 -16.76
N GLN A 224 9.58 -15.99 -17.84
CA GLN A 224 8.81 -16.30 -19.04
C GLN A 224 7.74 -17.37 -18.76
N VAL A 225 8.07 -18.39 -17.95
CA VAL A 225 7.07 -19.35 -17.43
C VAL A 225 5.99 -18.61 -16.63
N MET A 226 6.37 -17.84 -15.62
CA MET A 226 5.44 -17.12 -14.73
C MET A 226 4.55 -16.11 -15.48
N GLN A 227 5.09 -15.40 -16.47
CA GLN A 227 4.31 -14.47 -17.30
C GLN A 227 3.32 -15.17 -18.25
N SER A 228 3.54 -16.47 -18.55
CA SER A 228 2.70 -17.28 -19.45
C SER A 228 1.58 -18.09 -18.76
N VAL A 229 1.61 -18.26 -17.43
CA VAL A 229 0.56 -19.00 -16.69
C VAL A 229 -0.59 -18.10 -16.25
N LEU A 230 -1.74 -18.70 -15.93
CA LEU A 230 -2.92 -17.98 -15.43
C LEU A 230 -2.73 -17.48 -14.00
N ARG A 231 -2.05 -18.27 -13.14
CA ARG A 231 -1.74 -17.94 -11.74
C ARG A 231 -0.41 -18.54 -11.30
N VAL A 232 0.25 -17.87 -10.36
CA VAL A 232 1.38 -18.40 -9.57
C VAL A 232 0.94 -18.53 -8.11
N ILE A 233 0.99 -19.73 -7.54
CA ILE A 233 0.57 -20.05 -6.17
C ILE A 233 1.80 -20.43 -5.33
N PRO A 234 2.29 -19.52 -4.48
CA PRO A 234 3.13 -19.86 -3.35
C PRO A 234 2.36 -20.66 -2.29
N VAL A 235 2.88 -21.80 -1.86
CA VAL A 235 2.36 -22.58 -0.73
C VAL A 235 3.22 -22.29 0.50
N ILE A 236 2.80 -21.31 1.28
CA ILE A 236 3.61 -20.71 2.34
C ILE A 236 3.49 -21.51 3.64
N SER A 237 4.64 -22.02 4.10
CA SER A 237 4.87 -22.68 5.38
C SER A 237 5.92 -21.94 6.21
N SER A 238 6.20 -22.40 7.42
CA SER A 238 7.28 -21.89 8.28
C SER A 238 8.67 -22.10 7.67
N LYS A 239 8.79 -23.04 6.74
CA LYS A 239 10.01 -23.41 6.01
C LYS A 239 10.18 -22.56 4.75
N PHE A 240 9.07 -22.14 4.13
CA PHE A 240 9.05 -21.33 2.91
C PHE A 240 9.97 -20.07 2.96
N PRO A 241 9.93 -19.20 3.99
CA PRO A 241 10.83 -18.05 4.05
C PRO A 241 12.29 -18.40 4.40
N LEU A 242 12.59 -19.67 4.72
CA LEU A 242 13.93 -20.18 5.00
C LEU A 242 14.55 -20.88 3.78
N ASP A 243 13.75 -21.21 2.76
CA ASP A 243 14.19 -21.86 1.54
C ASP A 243 14.56 -20.80 0.48
N GLY A 244 15.84 -20.78 0.08
CA GLY A 244 16.38 -19.83 -0.90
C GLY A 244 15.67 -19.92 -2.26
N SER A 245 15.33 -21.14 -2.72
CA SER A 245 14.65 -21.32 -4.00
C SER A 245 13.23 -20.81 -3.97
N CYS A 246 12.49 -21.10 -2.88
CA CYS A 246 11.10 -20.67 -2.73
C CYS A 246 11.00 -19.15 -2.58
N THR A 247 11.95 -18.53 -1.87
CA THR A 247 12.02 -17.07 -1.72
C THR A 247 12.43 -16.38 -3.03
N ASP A 248 13.37 -16.93 -3.80
CA ASP A 248 13.74 -16.38 -5.11
C ASP A 248 12.63 -16.56 -6.16
N GLU A 249 11.97 -17.72 -6.21
CA GLU A 249 10.79 -17.95 -7.06
C GLU A 249 9.63 -17.01 -6.67
N PHE A 250 9.41 -16.76 -5.37
CA PHE A 250 8.44 -15.77 -4.89
C PHE A 250 8.82 -14.34 -5.32
N ASN A 251 10.10 -13.98 -5.24
CA ASN A 251 10.61 -12.67 -5.65
C ASN A 251 10.37 -12.41 -7.15
N VAL A 252 10.62 -13.40 -8.01
CA VAL A 252 10.30 -13.32 -9.44
C VAL A 252 8.78 -13.21 -9.65
N ALA A 253 7.97 -14.02 -8.96
CA ALA A 253 6.51 -13.99 -9.08
C ALA A 253 5.91 -12.63 -8.67
N LEU A 254 6.41 -12.03 -7.59
CA LEU A 254 6.02 -10.70 -7.12
C LEU A 254 6.40 -9.61 -8.13
N CYS A 255 7.60 -9.69 -8.71
CA CYS A 255 8.07 -8.79 -9.77
C CYS A 255 7.18 -8.90 -11.04
N CYS A 256 6.90 -10.12 -11.53
CA CYS A 256 5.97 -10.35 -12.64
C CYS A 256 4.55 -9.83 -12.33
N ASN A 257 4.07 -9.95 -11.10
CA ASN A 257 2.76 -9.43 -10.66
C ASN A 257 2.70 -7.88 -10.59
N ARG A 258 3.84 -7.17 -10.62
CA ARG A 258 3.87 -5.70 -10.83
C ARG A 258 3.87 -5.32 -12.30
N LEU A 259 4.55 -6.10 -13.15
CA LEU A 259 4.63 -5.84 -14.60
C LEU A 259 3.31 -6.14 -15.33
N ILE A 260 2.67 -7.27 -15.00
CA ILE A 260 1.45 -7.71 -15.68
C ILE A 260 0.23 -7.13 -14.96
N LYS A 261 -0.66 -6.45 -15.70
CA LYS A 261 -1.94 -5.91 -15.19
C LYS A 261 -3.02 -6.96 -14.94
N ARG A 262 -2.63 -8.23 -14.76
CA ARG A 262 -3.50 -9.38 -14.46
C ARG A 262 -3.19 -9.86 -13.04
N ASN A 263 -4.16 -10.44 -12.34
CA ASN A 263 -3.97 -10.89 -10.97
C ASN A 263 -3.21 -12.23 -10.89
N LEU A 264 -1.90 -12.20 -11.16
CA LEU A 264 -1.07 -13.39 -11.32
C LEU A 264 -0.85 -14.13 -10.00
N LEU A 265 -0.44 -13.43 -8.95
CA LEU A 265 -0.03 -14.05 -7.69
C LEU A 265 -1.25 -14.60 -6.92
N ALA A 266 -1.04 -15.63 -6.10
CA ALA A 266 -2.10 -16.38 -5.43
C ALA A 266 -1.63 -17.15 -4.18
N PRO A 267 -0.98 -16.53 -3.18
CA PRO A 267 -0.38 -17.30 -2.09
C PRO A 267 -1.43 -17.98 -1.22
N ILE A 268 -1.17 -19.22 -0.81
CA ILE A 268 -1.92 -19.93 0.23
C ILE A 268 -1.03 -20.11 1.46
N LEU A 269 -1.57 -19.89 2.66
CA LEU A 269 -0.82 -19.99 3.91
C LEU A 269 -1.28 -21.23 4.69
N ILE A 270 -0.41 -22.24 4.85
CA ILE A 270 -0.80 -23.54 5.41
C ILE A 270 -0.52 -23.73 6.91
N GLU A 271 0.31 -22.86 7.51
CA GLU A 271 0.54 -22.81 8.95
C GLU A 271 0.81 -21.37 9.45
N ARG A 272 0.97 -21.16 10.76
CA ARG A 272 1.24 -19.83 11.32
C ARG A 272 2.72 -19.48 11.19
N VAL A 273 3.03 -18.44 10.41
CA VAL A 273 4.41 -18.05 10.05
C VAL A 273 4.65 -16.58 10.37
N SER A 274 5.86 -16.24 10.83
CA SER A 274 6.35 -14.86 10.85
C SER A 274 7.02 -14.55 9.52
N LEU A 275 6.27 -14.02 8.55
CA LEU A 275 6.79 -13.71 7.22
C LEU A 275 7.54 -12.37 7.20
N PRO A 276 8.49 -12.17 6.27
CA PRO A 276 9.07 -10.86 5.98
C PRO A 276 8.00 -9.81 5.61
N ALA A 277 8.25 -8.53 5.94
CA ALA A 277 7.29 -7.43 5.73
C ALA A 277 6.72 -7.37 4.30
N TYR A 278 7.58 -7.47 3.29
CA TYR A 278 7.18 -7.44 1.88
C TYR A 278 6.28 -8.61 1.45
N MET A 279 6.33 -9.76 2.14
CA MET A 279 5.40 -10.89 1.95
C MET A 279 4.07 -10.65 2.68
N ASN A 280 4.08 -10.07 3.89
CA ASN A 280 2.86 -9.74 4.63
C ASN A 280 1.97 -8.70 3.92
N MET A 281 2.57 -7.83 3.08
CA MET A 281 1.81 -6.90 2.24
C MET A 281 1.09 -7.57 1.05
N VAL A 282 1.37 -8.84 0.77
CA VAL A 282 0.70 -9.62 -0.29
C VAL A 282 -0.45 -10.40 0.33
N GLN A 283 -1.68 -10.12 -0.10
CA GLN A 283 -2.84 -10.88 0.37
C GLN A 283 -2.71 -12.38 0.03
N TRP A 284 -2.92 -13.22 1.03
CA TRP A 284 -2.89 -14.69 0.96
C TRP A 284 -4.25 -15.31 1.31
N ILE A 285 -4.42 -16.59 0.99
CA ILE A 285 -5.60 -17.41 1.28
C ILE A 285 -5.32 -18.26 2.52
N ASP A 286 -6.20 -18.22 3.52
CA ASP A 286 -6.01 -19.00 4.74
C ASP A 286 -6.27 -20.50 4.50
N CYS A 287 -5.26 -21.33 4.75
CA CYS A 287 -5.31 -22.79 4.75
C CYS A 287 -4.69 -23.35 6.04
N ARG A 288 -4.67 -22.56 7.13
CA ARG A 288 -4.10 -22.94 8.41
C ARG A 288 -5.07 -23.86 9.16
N ALA A 289 -4.57 -25.04 9.54
CA ALA A 289 -5.42 -26.18 9.86
C ALA A 289 -6.36 -25.99 11.07
N SER A 290 -7.67 -26.17 10.81
CA SER A 290 -8.66 -26.68 11.78
C SER A 290 -9.90 -27.32 11.11
N ARG A 291 -9.94 -27.42 9.77
CA ARG A 291 -10.98 -28.11 9.00
C ARG A 291 -10.37 -28.88 7.84
N SER A 292 -10.97 -29.99 7.45
CA SER A 292 -10.50 -30.87 6.36
C SER A 292 -10.79 -30.37 4.94
N ASP A 293 -11.57 -29.30 4.78
CA ASP A 293 -12.08 -28.80 3.50
C ASP A 293 -11.32 -27.58 2.94
N GLN A 294 -10.37 -27.02 3.70
CA GLN A 294 -9.68 -25.77 3.37
C GLN A 294 -9.03 -25.77 1.97
N PHE A 295 -8.40 -26.88 1.56
CA PHE A 295 -7.82 -27.00 0.21
C PHE A 295 -8.87 -27.09 -0.90
N ASP A 296 -10.03 -27.73 -0.67
CA ASP A 296 -11.13 -27.76 -1.64
C ASP A 296 -11.82 -26.38 -1.74
N VAL A 297 -11.85 -25.58 -0.65
CA VAL A 297 -12.29 -24.17 -0.65
C VAL A 297 -11.30 -23.30 -1.44
N ALA A 298 -10.01 -23.34 -1.12
CA ALA A 298 -8.97 -22.57 -1.82
C ALA A 298 -8.91 -22.90 -3.32
N ALA A 299 -8.99 -24.18 -3.69
CA ALA A 299 -9.06 -24.62 -5.08
C ALA A 299 -10.32 -24.10 -5.79
N SER A 300 -11.47 -24.05 -5.11
CA SER A 300 -12.71 -23.49 -5.65
C SER A 300 -12.61 -21.98 -5.88
N PHE A 301 -12.04 -21.24 -4.92
CA PHE A 301 -11.82 -19.80 -5.00
C PHE A 301 -10.87 -19.42 -6.15
N ILE A 302 -9.72 -20.08 -6.25
CA ILE A 302 -8.76 -19.87 -7.35
C ILE A 302 -9.40 -20.20 -8.70
N THR A 303 -10.21 -21.26 -8.78
CA THR A 303 -10.95 -21.61 -10.01
C THR A 303 -12.05 -20.57 -10.35
N LYS A 304 -12.73 -19.98 -9.36
CA LYS A 304 -13.67 -18.83 -9.56
C LYS A 304 -12.94 -17.62 -10.14
N GLN A 305 -11.80 -17.25 -9.53
CA GLN A 305 -10.98 -16.12 -9.99
C GLN A 305 -10.41 -16.34 -11.41
N ILE A 306 -9.99 -17.56 -11.76
CA ILE A 306 -9.45 -17.84 -13.11
C ILE A 306 -10.53 -17.67 -14.20
N LYS A 307 -11.78 -18.06 -13.93
CA LYS A 307 -12.91 -17.85 -14.87
C LYS A 307 -13.27 -16.37 -15.07
N THR A 308 -12.77 -15.47 -14.23
CA THR A 308 -12.98 -14.01 -14.27
C THR A 308 -11.69 -13.24 -14.61
N ILE A 309 -10.69 -13.90 -15.21
CA ILE A 309 -9.49 -13.23 -15.74
C ILE A 309 -9.82 -12.38 -16.96
N ASP A 310 -10.81 -12.77 -17.76
CA ASP A 310 -11.29 -11.97 -18.88
C ASP A 310 -12.30 -10.91 -18.40
N GLN A 311 -11.94 -9.64 -18.59
CA GLN A 311 -12.69 -8.42 -18.26
C GLN A 311 -13.06 -8.17 -16.79
N SER A 312 -12.63 -7.03 -16.27
CA SER A 312 -13.27 -6.36 -15.12
C SER A 312 -13.02 -4.84 -15.19
N PRO A 313 -13.96 -4.04 -15.71
CA PRO A 313 -14.21 -2.71 -15.15
C PRO A 313 -14.49 -2.80 -13.64
N ALA A 314 -14.52 -1.67 -12.92
CA ALA A 314 -14.77 -1.65 -11.48
C ALA A 314 -16.01 -2.48 -11.10
N VAL A 315 -15.80 -3.54 -10.32
CA VAL A 315 -16.87 -4.49 -9.96
C VAL A 315 -17.83 -3.76 -9.02
N LYS A 316 -19.03 -3.44 -9.52
CA LYS A 316 -20.15 -3.01 -8.68
C LYS A 316 -20.79 -4.22 -8.01
N TYR A 317 -21.00 -4.09 -6.72
CA TYR A 317 -21.63 -5.07 -5.85
C TYR A 317 -23.05 -4.63 -5.47
N ASP A 318 -23.92 -5.59 -5.20
CA ASP A 318 -25.26 -5.34 -4.68
C ASP A 318 -25.24 -5.24 -3.15
N VAL A 319 -24.42 -6.05 -2.47
CA VAL A 319 -24.33 -6.12 -1.00
C VAL A 319 -22.89 -6.33 -0.53
N PHE A 320 -22.42 -5.51 0.41
CA PHE A 320 -21.22 -5.75 1.21
C PHE A 320 -21.61 -6.39 2.55
N ILE A 321 -20.88 -7.39 3.04
CA ILE A 321 -21.10 -7.97 4.38
C ILE A 321 -19.86 -7.75 5.23
N SER A 322 -20.01 -6.89 6.24
CA SER A 322 -19.01 -6.47 7.21
C SER A 322 -19.23 -7.20 8.53
N TYR A 323 -18.22 -7.91 9.01
CA TYR A 323 -18.31 -8.70 10.25
C TYR A 323 -16.92 -8.99 10.83
N SER A 324 -16.84 -9.27 12.13
CA SER A 324 -15.60 -9.75 12.76
C SER A 324 -15.44 -11.26 12.55
N HIS A 325 -14.30 -11.73 12.03
CA HIS A 325 -14.11 -13.15 11.70
C HIS A 325 -14.31 -14.11 12.90
N LYS A 326 -14.11 -13.61 14.13
CA LYS A 326 -14.42 -14.33 15.38
C LYS A 326 -15.91 -14.70 15.49
N SER A 327 -16.80 -13.89 14.92
CA SER A 327 -18.27 -14.05 14.90
C SER A 327 -18.82 -14.57 13.56
N SER A 328 -18.01 -15.30 12.78
CA SER A 328 -18.29 -15.63 11.37
C SER A 328 -19.40 -16.64 11.06
N SER A 329 -20.21 -17.07 12.04
CA SER A 329 -21.33 -18.01 11.84
C SER A 329 -22.51 -17.33 11.14
N ILE A 330 -23.06 -16.29 11.77
CA ILE A 330 -24.23 -15.53 11.30
C ILE A 330 -23.95 -14.85 9.94
N ALA A 331 -22.71 -14.41 9.72
CA ALA A 331 -22.28 -13.86 8.44
C ALA A 331 -22.45 -14.88 7.28
N LYS A 332 -22.16 -16.15 7.52
CA LYS A 332 -22.32 -17.23 6.53
C LYS A 332 -23.78 -17.59 6.30
N GLU A 333 -24.61 -17.54 7.35
CA GLU A 333 -26.05 -17.76 7.23
C GLU A 333 -26.72 -16.65 6.40
N LEU A 334 -26.33 -15.39 6.62
CA LEU A 334 -26.75 -14.26 5.79
C LEU A 334 -26.27 -14.39 4.34
N LEU A 335 -25.00 -14.76 4.10
CA LEU A 335 -24.49 -15.06 2.76
C LEU A 335 -25.35 -16.13 2.07
N GLU A 336 -25.56 -17.28 2.73
CA GLU A 336 -26.38 -18.37 2.22
C GLU A 336 -27.83 -17.95 1.95
N GLY A 337 -28.43 -17.12 2.80
CA GLY A 337 -29.79 -16.60 2.62
C GLY A 337 -29.90 -15.66 1.41
N LEU A 338 -28.90 -14.81 1.22
CA LEU A 338 -28.82 -13.86 0.10
C LEU A 338 -28.50 -14.56 -1.23
N GLU A 339 -27.64 -15.59 -1.24
CA GLU A 339 -27.36 -16.39 -2.43
C GLU A 339 -28.59 -17.16 -2.94
N LYS A 340 -29.56 -17.45 -2.07
CA LYS A 340 -30.84 -18.11 -2.40
C LYS A 340 -31.89 -17.14 -2.98
N LEU A 341 -31.59 -15.84 -3.10
CA LEU A 341 -32.50 -14.85 -3.69
C LEU A 341 -32.57 -14.95 -5.22
N SER A 342 -33.61 -14.35 -5.80
CA SER A 342 -33.84 -14.26 -7.24
C SER A 342 -34.32 -12.85 -7.61
N PRO A 343 -33.60 -12.11 -8.47
CA PRO A 343 -32.27 -12.42 -8.99
C PRO A 343 -31.21 -12.54 -7.87
N GLN A 344 -30.17 -13.34 -8.08
CA GLN A 344 -29.08 -13.51 -7.11
C GLN A 344 -28.24 -12.22 -7.05
N PRO A 345 -28.04 -11.59 -5.88
CA PRO A 345 -27.24 -10.39 -5.73
C PRO A 345 -25.73 -10.68 -5.87
N LYS A 346 -24.96 -9.68 -6.30
CA LYS A 346 -23.49 -9.71 -6.21
C LYS A 346 -23.06 -9.33 -4.79
N ILE A 347 -22.67 -10.32 -4.00
CA ILE A 347 -22.28 -10.15 -2.59
C ILE A 347 -20.75 -10.06 -2.48
N PHE A 348 -20.24 -8.99 -1.86
CA PHE A 348 -18.87 -8.93 -1.36
C PHE A 348 -18.82 -9.53 0.05
N PHE A 349 -18.04 -10.60 0.22
CA PHE A 349 -17.96 -11.36 1.47
C PHE A 349 -16.52 -11.75 1.82
N ASP A 350 -15.93 -11.03 2.79
CA ASP A 350 -14.62 -11.32 3.39
C ASP A 350 -13.45 -11.42 2.37
N TYR A 351 -12.28 -11.89 2.82
CA TYR A 351 -11.08 -12.18 2.04
C TYR A 351 -11.30 -13.16 0.86
N HIS A 352 -12.48 -13.78 0.74
CA HIS A 352 -12.89 -14.61 -0.40
C HIS A 352 -13.31 -13.82 -1.66
N GLU A 353 -13.33 -12.49 -1.61
CA GLU A 353 -13.41 -11.62 -2.80
C GLU A 353 -12.13 -10.80 -3.01
N LEU A 354 -11.35 -10.55 -1.94
CA LEU A 354 -10.06 -9.87 -2.04
C LEU A 354 -9.09 -10.67 -2.92
N ARG A 355 -8.59 -10.02 -3.98
CA ARG A 355 -7.63 -10.60 -4.89
C ARG A 355 -6.30 -10.84 -4.18
N ALA A 356 -6.03 -12.10 -3.81
CA ALA A 356 -4.71 -12.55 -3.40
C ALA A 356 -3.65 -12.03 -4.40
N GLY A 357 -2.62 -11.34 -3.91
CA GLY A 357 -1.71 -10.54 -4.75
C GLY A 357 -1.89 -9.01 -4.74
N VAL A 358 -2.92 -8.45 -4.10
CA VAL A 358 -3.25 -7.00 -4.13
C VAL A 358 -3.20 -6.36 -2.73
N ALA A 359 -2.92 -5.05 -2.67
CA ALA A 359 -2.99 -4.24 -1.45
C ALA A 359 -4.42 -4.13 -0.91
N TRP A 360 -4.74 -4.92 0.12
CA TRP A 360 -6.11 -5.19 0.57
C TRP A 360 -6.92 -3.96 0.99
N GLN A 361 -6.34 -3.01 1.74
CA GLN A 361 -7.05 -1.84 2.27
C GLN A 361 -7.71 -0.99 1.16
N GLN A 362 -6.98 -0.71 0.08
CA GLN A 362 -7.55 0.05 -1.04
C GLN A 362 -8.70 -0.71 -1.71
N THR A 363 -8.60 -2.04 -1.79
CA THR A 363 -9.67 -2.87 -2.37
C THR A 363 -10.89 -2.89 -1.45
N LEU A 364 -10.69 -2.98 -0.14
CA LEU A 364 -11.76 -2.96 0.86
C LEU A 364 -12.60 -1.68 0.79
N TYR A 365 -11.95 -0.51 0.83
CA TYR A 365 -12.65 0.77 0.69
C TYR A 365 -13.36 0.90 -0.66
N LYS A 366 -12.73 0.46 -1.77
CA LYS A 366 -13.33 0.46 -3.10
C LYS A 366 -14.53 -0.49 -3.20
N SER A 367 -14.55 -1.60 -2.47
CA SER A 367 -15.68 -2.53 -2.41
C SER A 367 -16.86 -1.96 -1.62
N VAL A 368 -16.63 -1.24 -0.50
CA VAL A 368 -17.71 -0.47 0.17
C VAL A 368 -18.22 0.63 -0.78
N ASP A 369 -17.32 1.32 -1.48
CA ASP A 369 -17.71 2.39 -2.40
C ASP A 369 -18.51 1.91 -3.61
N SER A 370 -18.17 0.74 -4.18
CA SER A 370 -18.84 0.15 -5.34
C SER A 370 -20.06 -0.73 -5.00
N SER A 371 -20.37 -0.90 -3.71
CA SER A 371 -21.56 -1.60 -3.23
C SER A 371 -22.79 -0.71 -3.19
N ARG A 372 -23.96 -1.30 -3.44
CA ARG A 372 -25.27 -0.64 -3.22
C ARG A 372 -25.72 -0.74 -1.75
N CYS A 373 -25.42 -1.86 -1.07
CA CYS A 373 -25.76 -2.11 0.33
C CYS A 373 -24.52 -2.39 1.15
N MET A 374 -24.61 -2.20 2.47
CA MET A 374 -23.72 -2.78 3.45
C MET A 374 -24.52 -3.36 4.61
N ILE A 375 -24.21 -4.60 5.00
CA ILE A 375 -24.67 -5.21 6.24
C ILE A 375 -23.51 -5.19 7.23
N ALA A 376 -23.65 -4.44 8.34
CA ALA A 376 -22.72 -4.43 9.46
C ALA A 376 -23.25 -5.33 10.58
N ILE A 377 -22.55 -6.44 10.83
CA ILE A 377 -22.90 -7.43 11.86
C ILE A 377 -22.15 -7.08 13.14
N ILE A 378 -22.82 -6.34 14.02
CA ILE A 378 -22.25 -5.75 15.24
C ILE A 378 -22.25 -6.77 16.38
N SER A 379 -21.05 -7.01 16.90
CA SER A 379 -20.75 -7.79 18.11
C SER A 379 -19.68 -7.08 18.95
N SER A 380 -19.41 -7.58 20.15
CA SER A 380 -18.31 -7.10 20.99
C SER A 380 -16.95 -7.16 20.26
N ASP A 381 -16.76 -8.21 19.45
CA ASP A 381 -15.57 -8.41 18.61
C ASP A 381 -15.55 -7.54 17.34
N TYR A 382 -16.67 -6.95 16.95
CA TYR A 382 -16.76 -5.97 15.86
C TYR A 382 -16.33 -4.57 16.34
N GLN A 383 -16.73 -4.18 17.56
CA GLN A 383 -16.31 -2.92 18.19
C GLN A 383 -14.79 -2.86 18.42
N GLN A 384 -14.17 -3.99 18.80
CA GLN A 384 -12.73 -4.10 19.01
C GLN A 384 -11.90 -4.15 17.70
N SER A 385 -12.53 -4.34 16.54
CA SER A 385 -11.83 -4.48 15.27
C SER A 385 -11.73 -3.13 14.55
N ALA A 386 -10.53 -2.54 14.52
CA ALA A 386 -10.30 -1.25 13.88
C ALA A 386 -10.70 -1.23 12.39
N VAL A 387 -10.53 -2.36 11.68
CA VAL A 387 -10.96 -2.52 10.28
C VAL A 387 -12.49 -2.48 10.17
N CYS A 388 -13.20 -3.18 11.05
CA CYS A 388 -14.66 -3.14 11.09
C CYS A 388 -15.21 -1.76 11.46
N GLN A 389 -14.51 -0.99 12.31
CA GLN A 389 -14.87 0.40 12.60
C GLN A 389 -14.65 1.32 11.39
N GLU A 390 -13.56 1.16 10.63
CA GLU A 390 -13.36 1.91 9.39
C GLU A 390 -14.42 1.57 8.32
N GLU A 391 -14.78 0.28 8.18
CA GLU A 391 -15.88 -0.15 7.31
C GLU A 391 -17.22 0.48 7.73
N LEU A 392 -17.57 0.42 9.02
CA LEU A 392 -18.81 1.02 9.54
C LEU A 392 -18.86 2.53 9.29
N ASN A 393 -17.75 3.24 9.53
CA ASN A 393 -17.65 4.69 9.30
C ASN A 393 -17.85 5.05 7.81
N LEU A 394 -17.36 4.22 6.89
CA LEU A 394 -17.62 4.37 5.45
C LEU A 394 -19.08 4.11 5.08
N GLY A 395 -19.69 3.06 5.64
CA GLY A 395 -21.12 2.77 5.46
C GLY A 395 -22.02 3.90 5.95
N LEU A 396 -21.73 4.45 7.13
CA LEU A 396 -22.43 5.60 7.71
C LEU A 396 -22.32 6.83 6.79
N ALA A 397 -21.12 7.11 6.28
CA ALA A 397 -20.86 8.26 5.42
C ALA A 397 -21.63 8.22 4.10
N LYS A 398 -21.78 7.03 3.49
CA LYS A 398 -22.57 6.85 2.26
C LYS A 398 -24.07 6.88 2.54
N HIS A 399 -24.54 6.19 3.57
CA HIS A 399 -25.97 6.09 3.95
C HIS A 399 -26.58 7.44 4.35
N PHE A 400 -25.83 8.28 5.09
CA PHE A 400 -26.26 9.63 5.47
C PHE A 400 -25.99 10.72 4.40
N SER A 401 -25.52 10.34 3.20
CA SER A 401 -25.19 11.30 2.15
C SER A 401 -26.44 11.86 1.44
N LYS A 402 -26.34 13.10 0.93
CA LYS A 402 -27.47 13.83 0.29
C LYS A 402 -27.98 13.16 -0.99
N ASN A 403 -27.13 12.40 -1.69
CA ASN A 403 -27.50 11.63 -2.88
C ASN A 403 -27.57 10.14 -2.51
N LYS A 404 -28.63 9.75 -1.79
CA LYS A 404 -28.73 8.41 -1.20
C LYS A 404 -28.94 7.31 -2.25
N ASP A 405 -27.85 6.74 -2.74
CA ASP A 405 -27.81 5.54 -3.59
C ASP A 405 -27.34 4.28 -2.83
N PHE A 406 -27.08 4.43 -1.53
CA PHE A 406 -26.49 3.42 -0.65
C PHE A 406 -27.33 3.19 0.62
N GLU A 407 -27.44 1.93 1.06
CA GLU A 407 -28.08 1.55 2.32
C GLU A 407 -27.12 0.89 3.30
N LEU A 408 -27.20 1.27 4.58
CA LEU A 408 -26.50 0.61 5.69
C LEU A 408 -27.51 -0.11 6.59
N VAL A 409 -27.43 -1.43 6.60
CA VAL A 409 -28.14 -2.32 7.52
C VAL A 409 -27.22 -2.63 8.70
N THR A 410 -27.61 -2.25 9.92
CA THR A 410 -26.86 -2.59 11.15
C THR A 410 -27.62 -3.64 11.94
N LEU A 411 -26.95 -4.72 12.34
CA LEU A 411 -27.55 -5.88 13.02
C LEU A 411 -26.78 -6.20 14.29
N TYR A 412 -27.42 -6.21 15.45
CA TYR A 412 -26.79 -6.74 16.67
C TYR A 412 -26.96 -8.27 16.73
N ILE A 413 -25.91 -8.98 17.13
CA ILE A 413 -25.95 -10.45 17.34
C ILE A 413 -25.77 -10.88 18.80
N ASP A 414 -25.35 -9.97 19.67
CA ASP A 414 -25.17 -10.19 21.12
C ASP A 414 -25.84 -9.04 21.92
N ASP A 415 -25.48 -8.87 23.19
CA ASP A 415 -25.97 -7.79 24.06
C ASP A 415 -25.11 -6.51 24.02
N THR A 416 -24.17 -6.42 23.06
CA THR A 416 -23.31 -5.23 22.87
C THR A 416 -24.14 -4.00 22.54
N LYS A 417 -23.74 -2.85 23.09
CA LYS A 417 -24.33 -1.54 22.76
C LYS A 417 -23.30 -0.66 22.08
N TYR A 418 -23.68 -0.08 20.95
CA TYR A 418 -22.95 1.00 20.32
C TYR A 418 -23.68 2.31 20.65
N GLU A 419 -23.28 2.95 21.74
CA GLU A 419 -24.09 3.96 22.44
C GLU A 419 -24.56 5.09 21.53
N ASN A 420 -23.63 5.75 20.84
CA ASN A 420 -23.93 6.88 19.95
C ASN A 420 -24.71 6.45 18.69
N LEU A 421 -24.38 5.29 18.11
CA LEU A 421 -25.02 4.77 16.89
C LEU A 421 -26.53 4.56 17.07
N SER A 422 -26.94 4.07 18.25
CA SER A 422 -28.34 3.78 18.59
C SER A 422 -29.27 5.01 18.59
N ARG A 423 -28.71 6.24 18.59
CA ARG A 423 -29.48 7.48 18.46
C ARG A 423 -29.85 7.82 17.01
N PHE A 424 -29.18 7.21 16.03
CA PHE A 424 -29.32 7.54 14.60
C PHE A 424 -29.79 6.35 13.77
N LEU A 425 -29.42 5.12 14.14
CA LEU A 425 -29.84 3.88 13.48
C LEU A 425 -30.55 2.94 14.45
N SER A 426 -31.79 2.58 14.10
CA SER A 426 -32.52 1.43 14.64
C SER A 426 -31.86 0.15 14.11
N SER A 427 -30.89 -0.37 14.85
CA SER A 427 -30.22 -1.63 14.56
C SER A 427 -31.00 -2.79 15.22
N PRO A 428 -31.84 -3.56 14.50
CA PRO A 428 -32.53 -4.70 15.09
C PRO A 428 -31.54 -5.77 15.54
N ARG A 429 -31.92 -6.52 16.58
CA ARG A 429 -31.18 -7.70 17.03
C ARG A 429 -31.66 -8.95 16.31
N LEU A 430 -30.72 -9.72 15.80
CA LEU A 430 -31.00 -11.03 15.22
C LEU A 430 -31.56 -11.97 16.28
N ASP A 431 -32.44 -12.89 15.85
CA ASP A 431 -33.13 -13.90 16.66
C ASP A 431 -34.09 -13.36 17.75
N LYS A 432 -34.14 -12.04 17.95
CA LYS A 432 -35.13 -11.36 18.81
C LYS A 432 -36.10 -10.49 18.01
N ASP A 433 -35.59 -9.63 17.14
CA ASP A 433 -36.38 -8.61 16.42
C ASP A 433 -36.54 -8.93 14.93
N LYS A 434 -35.57 -9.66 14.35
CA LYS A 434 -35.52 -10.10 12.94
C LYS A 434 -34.85 -11.46 12.80
N THR A 435 -35.27 -12.23 11.81
CA THR A 435 -34.57 -13.42 11.33
C THR A 435 -33.70 -13.11 10.10
N VAL A 436 -32.77 -14.01 9.76
CA VAL A 436 -32.02 -13.96 8.50
C VAL A 436 -32.96 -13.93 7.28
N SER A 437 -34.12 -14.59 7.34
CA SER A 437 -35.09 -14.60 6.24
C SER A 437 -35.74 -13.23 6.01
N ASP A 438 -36.05 -12.49 7.09
CA ASP A 438 -36.58 -11.13 6.99
C ASP A 438 -35.58 -10.18 6.32
N ILE A 439 -34.31 -10.27 6.75
CA ILE A 439 -33.22 -9.42 6.25
C ILE A 439 -32.97 -9.66 4.76
N CYS A 440 -32.89 -10.94 4.34
CA CYS A 440 -32.81 -11.30 2.92
C CYS A 440 -34.05 -10.83 2.14
N GLY A 441 -35.23 -10.86 2.77
CA GLY A 441 -36.49 -10.39 2.22
C GLY A 441 -36.49 -8.90 1.88
N SER A 442 -36.13 -8.05 2.85
CA SER A 442 -36.12 -6.59 2.68
C SER A 442 -34.98 -6.11 1.77
N ILE A 443 -33.81 -6.77 1.80
CA ILE A 443 -32.71 -6.47 0.87
C ILE A 443 -33.12 -6.77 -0.57
N ARG A 444 -33.82 -7.88 -0.85
CA ARG A 444 -34.38 -8.18 -2.19
C ARG A 444 -35.34 -7.08 -2.67
N GLU A 445 -36.22 -6.59 -1.79
CA GLU A 445 -37.18 -5.54 -2.14
C GLU A 445 -36.47 -4.24 -2.55
N TRP A 446 -35.56 -3.74 -1.71
CA TRP A 446 -34.75 -2.56 -2.02
C TRP A 446 -33.88 -2.75 -3.28
N LEU A 447 -33.24 -3.91 -3.46
CA LEU A 447 -32.45 -4.23 -4.66
C LEU A 447 -33.28 -4.18 -5.95
N SER A 448 -34.53 -4.64 -5.90
CA SER A 448 -35.46 -4.68 -7.04
C SER A 448 -36.16 -3.36 -7.34
N THR A 449 -36.45 -2.55 -6.32
CA THR A 449 -37.14 -1.26 -6.47
C THR A 449 -36.17 -0.13 -6.80
N GLY A 450 -34.89 -0.25 -6.41
CA GLY A 450 -33.83 0.74 -6.71
C GLY A 450 -34.00 2.09 -6.01
N LYS A 451 -35.05 2.27 -5.21
CA LYS A 451 -35.24 3.42 -4.33
C LYS A 451 -34.58 3.11 -3.00
N ALA A 452 -33.85 4.07 -2.44
CA ALA A 452 -33.35 4.03 -1.08
C ALA A 452 -34.53 4.10 -0.07
N VAL A 453 -35.21 2.97 0.11
CA VAL A 453 -36.16 2.74 1.20
C VAL A 453 -35.34 2.32 2.41
N ASP A 454 -35.46 3.11 3.46
CA ASP A 454 -34.83 2.92 4.75
C ASP A 454 -35.17 1.56 5.39
N ILE A 455 -34.39 0.54 5.04
CA ILE A 455 -34.74 -0.89 5.16
C ILE A 455 -35.13 -1.29 6.60
N PHE A 456 -34.49 -0.66 7.60
CA PHE A 456 -34.82 -0.83 9.03
C PHE A 456 -34.93 0.50 9.81
N ASN A 457 -34.51 1.63 9.24
CA ASN A 457 -34.42 2.89 9.98
C ASN A 457 -34.45 4.15 9.09
N PRO A 458 -35.41 5.07 9.24
CA PRO A 458 -35.49 6.29 8.42
C PRO A 458 -34.28 7.21 8.59
N VAL A 459 -33.69 7.68 7.49
CA VAL A 459 -32.74 8.82 7.52
C VAL A 459 -33.54 10.10 7.78
N VAL A 460 -33.64 10.47 9.06
CA VAL A 460 -34.41 11.63 9.53
C VAL A 460 -33.81 12.96 9.02
N GLU A 461 -32.49 13.07 9.01
CA GLU A 461 -31.74 14.19 8.42
C GLU A 461 -30.37 13.69 7.88
N PRO A 462 -29.90 14.15 6.70
CA PRO A 462 -28.59 13.76 6.17
C PRO A 462 -27.43 14.41 6.94
N LEU A 463 -26.48 13.59 7.41
CA LEU A 463 -25.34 14.05 8.19
C LEU A 463 -24.20 14.57 7.30
N ASP A 464 -24.14 15.89 7.08
CA ASP A 464 -23.03 16.51 6.35
C ASP A 464 -21.78 16.66 7.24
N ILE A 465 -20.91 15.64 7.21
CA ILE A 465 -19.65 15.64 7.97
C ILE A 465 -18.78 16.89 7.70
N ASN A 466 -18.82 17.48 6.49
CA ASN A 466 -18.00 18.66 6.20
C ASN A 466 -18.45 19.86 7.05
N LYS A 467 -19.77 20.08 7.14
CA LYS A 467 -20.38 21.12 7.98
C LYS A 467 -20.04 20.91 9.45
N TYR A 468 -20.19 19.68 9.97
CA TYR A 468 -19.94 19.39 11.38
C TYR A 468 -18.46 19.48 11.75
N SER A 469 -17.54 18.97 10.91
CA SER A 469 -16.09 19.17 11.12
C SER A 469 -15.66 20.63 10.97
N ALA A 470 -16.29 21.43 10.10
CA ALA A 470 -16.03 22.86 10.00
C ALA A 470 -16.45 23.60 11.29
N THR A 471 -17.61 23.26 11.84
CA THR A 471 -18.11 23.78 13.13
C THR A 471 -17.14 23.47 14.27
N ILE A 472 -16.61 22.24 14.33
CA ILE A 472 -15.61 21.84 15.34
C ILE A 472 -14.30 22.60 15.15
N ARG A 473 -13.82 22.76 13.90
CA ARG A 473 -12.61 23.54 13.60
C ARG A 473 -12.76 25.01 13.94
N GLU A 474 -13.91 25.63 13.68
CA GLU A 474 -14.21 27.01 14.07
C GLU A 474 -14.19 27.17 15.59
N HIS A 475 -14.87 26.29 16.32
CA HIS A 475 -14.89 26.32 17.79
C HIS A 475 -13.50 26.05 18.40
N SER A 476 -12.75 25.06 17.89
CA SER A 476 -11.38 24.78 18.32
C SER A 476 -10.46 25.97 18.05
N PHE A 477 -10.58 26.61 16.87
CA PHE A 477 -9.82 27.81 16.53
C PHE A 477 -10.14 28.99 17.46
N MET A 478 -11.42 29.26 17.71
CA MET A 478 -11.86 30.42 18.51
C MET A 478 -11.56 30.33 20.01
N ASN A 479 -11.27 29.13 20.55
CA ASN A 479 -10.93 28.93 21.97
C ASN A 479 -9.42 28.69 22.19
N CYS A 480 -8.77 27.92 21.31
CA CYS A 480 -7.38 27.49 21.49
C CYS A 480 -6.36 28.45 20.88
N TYR A 481 -6.78 29.49 20.15
CA TYR A 481 -5.87 30.39 19.42
C TYR A 481 -6.25 31.86 19.62
N GLU A 482 -5.24 32.73 19.60
CA GLU A 482 -5.37 34.17 19.76
C GLU A 482 -4.47 34.92 18.78
N LEU A 483 -4.66 36.25 18.69
CA LEU A 483 -3.69 37.14 18.08
C LEU A 483 -2.78 37.74 19.16
N ASN A 484 -1.52 37.29 19.21
CA ASN A 484 -0.52 37.87 20.12
C ASN A 484 -0.18 39.33 19.77
N GLU A 485 0.49 40.00 20.70
CA GLU A 485 0.96 41.40 20.59
C GLU A 485 1.72 41.72 19.29
N THR A 486 2.39 40.73 18.70
CA THR A 486 3.14 40.91 17.43
C THR A 486 2.24 40.85 16.19
N GLY A 487 0.93 40.66 16.36
CA GLY A 487 -0.04 40.52 15.27
C GLY A 487 0.05 39.18 14.53
N ASP A 488 0.39 38.09 15.21
CA ASP A 488 0.34 36.73 14.65
C ASP A 488 -0.66 35.84 15.36
N ILE A 489 -1.00 34.71 14.73
CA ILE A 489 -1.65 33.60 15.43
C ILE A 489 -0.66 32.93 16.40
N SER A 490 -1.14 32.63 17.60
CA SER A 490 -0.52 31.78 18.63
C SER A 490 -1.58 30.96 19.36
N ILE A 491 -1.14 29.92 20.07
CA ILE A 491 -2.02 28.99 20.80
C ILE A 491 -2.09 29.42 22.27
N THR A 492 -3.31 29.56 22.80
CA THR A 492 -3.60 30.13 24.13
C THR A 492 -3.20 29.20 25.28
N THR A 493 -3.44 27.89 25.10
CA THR A 493 -3.28 26.90 26.17
C THR A 493 -2.58 25.64 25.64
N PRO A 494 -1.33 25.35 26.05
CA PRO A 494 -0.71 24.06 25.76
C PRO A 494 -1.35 22.96 26.65
N PRO A 495 -1.60 21.75 26.12
CA PRO A 495 -2.26 20.67 26.86
C PRO A 495 -1.41 20.15 28.02
N HIS A 496 -2.06 19.61 29.05
CA HIS A 496 -1.40 19.12 30.27
C HIS A 496 -0.31 18.07 29.97
N ILE A 497 0.94 18.43 30.28
CA ILE A 497 2.12 17.63 29.95
C ILE A 497 2.35 16.57 31.04
N TYR A 498 1.88 15.36 30.80
CA TYR A 498 2.41 14.17 31.49
C TYR A 498 3.75 13.78 30.86
N GLY A 499 4.76 13.58 31.73
CA GLY A 499 6.17 13.55 31.33
C GLY A 499 6.52 12.46 30.30
N LEU A 500 7.31 12.84 29.29
CA LEU A 500 7.92 11.93 28.32
C LEU A 500 9.45 12.07 28.38
N SER A 501 10.14 10.94 28.27
CA SER A 501 11.61 10.91 28.15
C SER A 501 12.04 11.52 26.81
N GLU A 502 13.11 12.31 26.82
CA GLU A 502 13.78 12.72 25.58
C GLU A 502 14.33 11.49 24.86
N MET A 503 13.79 11.17 23.67
CA MET A 503 14.44 10.23 22.76
C MET A 503 15.29 11.01 21.76
N GLN A 504 16.60 10.81 21.82
CA GLN A 504 17.57 11.41 20.89
C GLN A 504 17.57 10.68 19.53
N THR A 505 16.51 10.87 18.75
CA THR A 505 16.43 10.46 17.34
C THR A 505 16.88 11.59 16.42
N SER A 506 17.95 11.35 15.67
CA SER A 506 18.48 12.31 14.69
C SER A 506 17.67 12.27 13.39
N TYR A 507 16.58 13.04 13.34
CA TYR A 507 15.79 13.22 12.11
C TYR A 507 16.59 13.92 11.01
N ILE A 508 16.35 13.53 9.75
CA ILE A 508 17.00 14.14 8.57
C ILE A 508 16.21 15.38 8.13
N CYS A 509 14.89 15.33 8.33
CA CYS A 509 13.91 16.36 8.00
C CYS A 509 13.01 16.56 9.22
N ASP A 510 12.60 17.79 9.52
CA ASP A 510 11.64 18.02 10.61
C ASP A 510 10.20 17.95 10.05
N VAL A 511 9.98 18.53 8.87
CA VAL A 511 8.67 18.60 8.21
C VAL A 511 8.80 18.28 6.72
N TYR A 512 8.20 17.19 6.28
CA TYR A 512 8.03 16.90 4.85
C TYR A 512 6.62 17.28 4.40
N ILE A 513 6.49 18.12 3.37
CA ILE A 513 5.20 18.56 2.82
C ILE A 513 4.92 17.84 1.50
N SER A 514 4.00 16.87 1.52
CA SER A 514 3.41 16.27 0.32
C SER A 514 2.24 17.11 -0.20
N HIS A 515 2.22 17.36 -1.50
CA HIS A 515 1.20 18.18 -2.17
C HIS A 515 1.07 17.81 -3.65
N SER A 516 0.00 18.24 -4.33
CA SER A 516 -0.06 18.19 -5.80
C SER A 516 0.60 19.43 -6.41
N LEU A 517 0.89 19.41 -7.71
CA LEU A 517 1.45 20.58 -8.40
C LEU A 517 0.54 21.82 -8.37
N HIS A 518 -0.77 21.65 -8.21
CA HIS A 518 -1.72 22.77 -8.10
C HIS A 518 -1.66 23.45 -6.72
N ASP A 519 -1.18 22.74 -5.70
CA ASP A 519 -1.12 23.17 -4.31
C ASP A 519 0.29 23.72 -3.93
N GLN A 520 1.19 23.85 -4.92
CA GLN A 520 2.58 24.27 -4.72
C GLN A 520 2.71 25.65 -4.08
N LYS A 521 1.76 26.57 -4.31
CA LYS A 521 1.74 27.90 -3.68
C LYS A 521 1.58 27.81 -2.16
N HIS A 522 0.72 26.92 -1.68
CA HIS A 522 0.45 26.73 -0.25
C HIS A 522 1.60 25.98 0.42
N ALA A 523 2.18 24.99 -0.25
CA ALA A 523 3.38 24.29 0.21
C ALA A 523 4.57 25.25 0.37
N THR A 524 4.84 26.08 -0.66
CA THR A 524 5.91 27.09 -0.64
C THR A 524 5.67 28.12 0.47
N PHE A 525 4.43 28.56 0.70
CA PHE A 525 4.10 29.45 1.80
C PHE A 525 4.38 28.81 3.17
N LEU A 526 3.93 27.58 3.41
CA LEU A 526 4.18 26.86 4.66
C LEU A 526 5.68 26.65 4.90
N GLU A 527 6.45 26.31 3.86
CA GLU A 527 7.89 26.14 3.92
C GLU A 527 8.61 27.42 4.35
N GLU A 528 8.37 28.54 3.66
CA GLU A 528 8.95 29.85 3.99
C GLU A 528 8.52 30.31 5.39
N TYR A 529 7.25 30.13 5.75
CA TYR A 529 6.72 30.57 7.03
C TYR A 529 7.28 29.79 8.21
N LEU A 530 7.33 28.45 8.14
CA LEU A 530 7.94 27.61 9.16
C LEU A 530 9.44 27.94 9.34
N LYS A 531 10.19 28.13 8.24
CA LYS A 531 11.60 28.55 8.28
C LYS A 531 11.79 29.96 8.85
N SER A 532 10.84 30.87 8.62
CA SER A 532 10.88 32.23 9.19
C SER A 532 10.69 32.25 10.72
N ARG A 533 9.91 31.30 11.25
CA ARG A 533 9.66 31.12 12.70
C ARG A 533 10.78 30.35 13.41
N CYS A 534 11.47 29.44 12.72
CA CYS A 534 12.64 28.73 13.24
C CYS A 534 13.65 28.40 12.13
N GLN A 535 14.81 29.08 12.11
CA GLN A 535 15.81 28.95 11.05
C GLN A 535 16.53 27.60 11.04
N GLU A 536 16.54 26.88 12.16
CA GLU A 536 17.15 25.55 12.28
C GLU A 536 16.26 24.42 11.71
N LEU A 537 14.98 24.72 11.45
CA LEU A 537 13.93 23.74 11.17
C LEU A 537 13.95 23.29 9.70
N LYS A 538 14.25 22.02 9.48
CA LYS A 538 14.45 21.41 8.16
C LYS A 538 13.12 21.05 7.50
N VAL A 539 12.43 22.04 6.96
CA VAL A 539 11.26 21.81 6.08
C VAL A 539 11.72 21.44 4.67
N SER A 540 11.03 20.49 4.04
CA SER A 540 11.22 20.11 2.63
C SER A 540 9.87 19.83 1.96
N CYS A 541 9.63 20.45 0.81
CA CYS A 541 8.47 20.15 -0.03
C CYS A 541 8.75 19.02 -1.02
N LYS A 542 7.68 18.32 -1.41
CA LYS A 542 7.66 17.38 -2.54
C LYS A 542 8.09 18.05 -3.84
N SER A 543 8.78 17.33 -4.71
CA SER A 543 9.33 17.87 -5.96
C SER A 543 9.17 16.89 -7.12
N ASN A 544 9.24 17.40 -8.36
CA ASN A 544 9.07 16.53 -9.54
C ASN A 544 10.26 15.60 -9.83
N ILE A 545 11.34 15.60 -9.02
CA ILE A 545 12.63 14.99 -9.39
C ILE A 545 13.31 14.30 -8.19
N THR A 546 13.93 13.14 -8.47
CA THR A 546 14.82 12.32 -7.61
C THR A 546 14.16 11.35 -6.61
N SER A 547 14.92 10.32 -6.26
CA SER A 547 14.65 9.33 -5.21
C SER A 547 14.84 9.85 -3.78
N SER A 548 15.23 11.13 -3.61
CA SER A 548 15.47 11.68 -2.26
C SER A 548 14.20 11.80 -1.42
N GLU A 549 13.02 11.86 -2.07
CA GLU A 549 11.71 12.03 -1.42
C GLU A 549 11.41 10.90 -0.41
N GLU A 550 11.59 9.64 -0.80
CA GLU A 550 11.33 8.48 0.08
C GLU A 550 12.24 8.51 1.32
N SER A 551 13.47 8.99 1.11
CA SER A 551 14.52 9.15 2.11
C SER A 551 14.32 10.35 3.05
N LEU A 552 13.39 11.25 2.71
CA LEU A 552 12.88 12.32 3.57
C LEU A 552 11.59 11.88 4.27
N VAL A 553 10.63 11.27 3.56
CA VAL A 553 9.42 10.63 4.10
C VAL A 553 9.72 9.64 5.23
N ASN A 554 10.79 8.85 5.09
CA ASN A 554 11.23 7.89 6.11
C ASN A 554 12.02 8.50 7.27
N ALA A 555 12.28 9.81 7.25
CA ALA A 555 13.12 10.49 8.25
C ALA A 555 12.56 11.86 8.67
N ALA A 556 11.29 12.14 8.35
CA ALA A 556 10.55 13.33 8.73
C ALA A 556 9.82 13.12 10.07
N LYS A 557 10.02 14.02 11.04
CA LYS A 557 9.30 13.97 12.32
C LYS A 557 7.79 14.25 12.13
N CYS A 558 7.46 15.17 11.23
CA CYS A 558 6.10 15.44 10.79
C CYS A 558 5.98 15.33 9.26
N ILE A 559 4.93 14.66 8.79
CA ILE A 559 4.50 14.58 7.40
C ILE A 559 3.23 15.43 7.28
N VAL A 560 3.28 16.47 6.45
CA VAL A 560 2.14 17.34 6.14
C VAL A 560 1.60 16.97 4.78
N VAL A 561 0.29 16.76 4.66
CA VAL A 561 -0.38 16.43 3.39
C VAL A 561 -1.34 17.53 3.01
N LEU A 562 -1.11 18.15 1.85
CA LEU A 562 -2.03 19.11 1.23
C LEU A 562 -3.03 18.34 0.37
N LEU A 563 -4.11 17.87 1.01
CA LEU A 563 -5.11 16.99 0.41
C LEU A 563 -6.10 17.80 -0.43
N SER A 564 -6.01 17.69 -1.75
CA SER A 564 -6.82 18.43 -2.73
C SER A 564 -7.53 17.52 -3.73
N SER A 565 -8.51 18.08 -4.45
CA SER A 565 -9.16 17.43 -5.60
C SER A 565 -8.20 17.15 -6.76
N SER A 566 -6.99 17.71 -6.77
CA SER A 566 -5.92 17.35 -7.70
C SER A 566 -5.05 16.21 -7.15
N TYR A 567 -4.78 16.22 -5.84
CA TYR A 567 -4.07 15.16 -5.12
C TYR A 567 -4.75 13.79 -5.30
N ILE A 568 -6.05 13.70 -4.99
CA ILE A 568 -6.81 12.42 -5.04
C ILE A 568 -7.03 11.85 -6.45
N LYS A 569 -6.75 12.63 -7.50
CA LYS A 569 -6.84 12.19 -8.91
C LYS A 569 -5.55 11.55 -9.42
N SER A 570 -4.43 11.72 -8.71
CA SER A 570 -3.13 11.20 -9.12
C SER A 570 -2.80 9.90 -8.39
N VAL A 571 -2.45 8.86 -9.16
CA VAL A 571 -2.16 7.53 -8.60
C VAL A 571 -0.92 7.57 -7.68
N LYS A 572 0.15 8.32 -8.04
CA LYS A 572 1.35 8.47 -7.19
C LYS A 572 1.00 9.07 -5.83
N GLU A 573 0.23 10.16 -5.83
CA GLU A 573 -0.17 10.88 -4.62
C GLU A 573 -1.10 10.03 -3.74
N VAL A 574 -2.05 9.31 -4.34
CA VAL A 574 -2.93 8.38 -3.61
C VAL A 574 -2.17 7.21 -3.01
N GLU A 575 -1.21 6.62 -3.74
CA GLU A 575 -0.36 5.53 -3.22
C GLU A 575 0.53 6.01 -2.07
N GLU A 576 1.19 7.15 -2.23
CA GLU A 576 1.99 7.81 -1.19
C GLU A 576 1.17 8.10 0.08
N PHE A 577 -0.03 8.65 -0.05
CA PHE A 577 -0.91 8.90 1.09
C PHE A 577 -1.33 7.61 1.81
N ASN A 578 -1.60 6.53 1.08
CA ASN A 578 -1.89 5.23 1.69
C ASN A 578 -0.68 4.64 2.43
N ILE A 579 0.55 4.92 2.00
CA ILE A 579 1.76 4.59 2.77
C ILE A 579 1.79 5.38 4.10
N PHE A 580 1.44 6.67 4.09
CA PHE A 580 1.37 7.47 5.33
C PHE A 580 0.29 6.97 6.30
N LEU A 581 -0.89 6.59 5.78
CA LEU A 581 -1.94 5.95 6.59
C LEU A 581 -1.46 4.63 7.19
N SER A 582 -0.79 3.78 6.39
CA SER A 582 -0.25 2.50 6.85
C SER A 582 0.75 2.68 8.00
N LYS A 583 1.69 3.64 7.90
CA LYS A 583 2.61 3.98 8.98
C LYS A 583 1.90 4.43 10.26
N LYS A 584 0.87 5.29 10.15
CA LYS A 584 0.08 5.75 11.30
C LYS A 584 -0.55 4.57 12.06
N ARG A 585 -1.02 3.54 11.34
CA ARG A 585 -1.58 2.32 11.92
C ARG A 585 -0.55 1.37 12.55
N GLN A 586 0.70 1.41 12.11
CA GLN A 586 1.78 0.55 12.64
C GLN A 586 2.42 1.10 13.94
N HIS A 587 1.94 2.24 14.45
CA HIS A 587 2.43 2.90 15.67
C HIS A 587 3.96 3.09 15.68
N GLU A 588 4.57 3.38 14.52
CA GLU A 588 5.99 3.76 14.42
C GLU A 588 6.24 5.02 15.26
N ILE A 589 6.85 4.84 16.45
CA ILE A 589 7.04 5.89 17.47
C ILE A 589 8.04 6.94 16.95
N GLY A 590 7.55 7.91 16.19
CA GLY A 590 8.37 8.99 15.65
C GLY A 590 7.81 9.74 14.42
N HIS A 591 6.74 9.26 13.78
CA HIS A 591 6.14 9.91 12.60
C HIS A 591 4.73 10.45 12.88
N MET A 592 4.55 11.76 12.72
CA MET A 592 3.25 12.44 12.85
C MET A 592 2.66 12.82 11.49
N LEU A 593 1.41 12.44 11.22
CA LEU A 593 0.70 12.76 9.97
C LEU A 593 -0.33 13.88 10.19
N TYR A 594 -0.03 15.09 9.69
CA TYR A 594 -0.93 16.24 9.69
C TYR A 594 -1.55 16.45 8.30
N VAL A 595 -2.87 16.57 8.22
CA VAL A 595 -3.59 16.72 6.95
C VAL A 595 -4.27 18.07 6.87
N ILE A 596 -4.03 18.79 5.78
CA ILE A 596 -4.66 20.08 5.47
C ILE A 596 -5.53 19.88 4.21
N LYS A 597 -6.85 20.07 4.34
CA LYS A 597 -7.81 19.88 3.24
C LYS A 597 -7.91 21.17 2.42
N MET A 598 -7.32 21.15 1.23
CA MET A 598 -7.11 22.31 0.35
C MET A 598 -8.34 22.70 -0.46
N SER A 599 -9.18 21.73 -0.80
CA SER A 599 -10.38 21.92 -1.61
C SER A 599 -11.49 20.95 -1.18
N GLU A 600 -12.69 21.14 -1.72
CA GLU A 600 -13.67 20.07 -1.72
C GLU A 600 -13.10 18.83 -2.42
N LEU A 601 -13.54 17.65 -1.95
CA LEU A 601 -13.10 16.35 -2.41
C LEU A 601 -14.28 15.61 -3.06
N SER A 602 -14.02 14.84 -4.11
CA SER A 602 -15.04 14.07 -4.84
C SER A 602 -15.81 13.11 -3.94
N THR A 603 -17.01 12.70 -4.37
CA THR A 603 -17.85 11.73 -3.64
C THR A 603 -17.14 10.39 -3.44
N GLU A 604 -16.33 9.97 -4.42
CA GLU A 604 -15.51 8.77 -4.39
C GLU A 604 -14.01 9.12 -4.55
N PRO A 605 -13.08 8.38 -3.92
CA PRO A 605 -13.31 7.40 -2.86
C PRO A 605 -13.76 8.05 -1.54
N MET A 606 -14.76 7.49 -0.87
CA MET A 606 -15.41 8.10 0.30
C MET A 606 -14.47 8.31 1.48
N TYR A 607 -13.48 7.40 1.68
CA TYR A 607 -12.58 7.45 2.83
C TYR A 607 -11.79 8.76 2.96
N PHE A 608 -11.49 9.44 1.85
CA PHE A 608 -10.81 10.74 1.87
C PHE A 608 -11.60 11.84 2.59
N LYS A 609 -12.94 11.74 2.71
CA LYS A 609 -13.75 12.68 3.48
C LYS A 609 -13.79 12.36 4.98
N LEU A 610 -13.36 11.16 5.37
CA LEU A 610 -13.31 10.70 6.76
C LEU A 610 -11.90 10.78 7.36
N VAL A 611 -10.91 11.19 6.57
CA VAL A 611 -9.54 11.47 7.05
C VAL A 611 -9.58 12.62 8.07
N PRO A 612 -9.08 12.44 9.30
CA PRO A 612 -8.97 13.51 10.30
C PRO A 612 -8.12 14.67 9.82
N CYS A 613 -8.61 15.88 10.03
CA CYS A 613 -8.12 17.09 9.38
C CYS A 613 -8.47 18.35 10.20
N ASP A 614 -7.48 18.86 10.92
CA ASP A 614 -7.63 19.97 11.88
C ASP A 614 -7.56 21.36 11.21
N THR A 615 -7.34 21.39 9.89
CA THR A 615 -7.34 22.60 9.05
C THR A 615 -7.92 22.31 7.68
N SER A 616 -9.01 22.97 7.28
CA SER A 616 -9.43 23.02 5.88
C SER A 616 -9.47 24.46 5.38
N LEU A 617 -8.99 24.69 4.16
CA LEU A 617 -9.14 25.98 3.47
C LEU A 617 -10.57 26.19 2.94
N CYS A 618 -11.45 25.21 3.12
CA CYS A 618 -12.85 25.22 2.64
C CYS A 618 -13.85 25.72 3.69
N ASP A 619 -13.40 26.06 4.90
CA ASP A 619 -14.32 26.49 5.96
C ASP A 619 -14.64 27.99 5.79
N ASP A 620 -15.92 28.33 5.57
CA ASP A 620 -16.38 29.70 5.23
C ASP A 620 -15.96 30.79 6.24
N PHE A 621 -15.69 30.41 7.50
CA PHE A 621 -15.33 31.35 8.56
C PHE A 621 -13.95 32.01 8.32
N TRP A 622 -13.03 31.38 7.60
CA TRP A 622 -11.70 31.96 7.34
C TRP A 622 -11.77 33.27 6.57
N TRP A 623 -12.66 33.37 5.58
CA TRP A 623 -12.90 34.61 4.83
C TRP A 623 -13.38 35.74 5.75
N GLN A 624 -14.31 35.42 6.66
CA GLN A 624 -14.82 36.40 7.63
C GLN A 624 -13.76 36.80 8.66
N TYR A 625 -12.84 35.89 9.01
CA TYR A 625 -11.76 36.15 9.96
C TYR A 625 -10.63 36.99 9.33
N ASP A 626 -10.21 36.69 8.09
CA ASP A 626 -9.24 37.51 7.34
C ASP A 626 -9.73 38.95 7.18
N LEU A 627 -11.02 39.16 6.83
CA LEU A 627 -11.64 40.49 6.73
C LEU A 627 -11.64 41.27 8.06
N LYS A 628 -11.77 40.59 9.19
CA LYS A 628 -11.73 41.20 10.53
C LYS A 628 -10.30 41.53 10.98
N HIS A 629 -9.28 40.89 10.39
CA HIS A 629 -7.89 40.95 10.87
C HIS A 629 -6.85 41.27 9.76
N PRO A 630 -7.01 42.38 9.01
CA PRO A 630 -6.13 42.74 7.89
C PRO A 630 -4.65 42.93 8.27
N GLN A 631 -4.35 43.13 9.56
CA GLN A 631 -2.99 43.14 10.10
C GLN A 631 -2.20 41.86 9.79
N LEU A 632 -2.84 40.69 9.67
CA LEU A 632 -2.18 39.42 9.37
C LEU A 632 -1.55 39.44 7.96
N ARG A 633 -2.34 39.83 6.94
CA ARG A 633 -1.85 39.95 5.56
C ARG A 633 -0.77 41.03 5.43
N LYS A 634 -0.87 42.11 6.22
CA LYS A 634 0.14 43.17 6.30
C LYS A 634 1.44 42.69 6.94
N LYS A 635 1.37 41.89 8.02
CA LYS A 635 2.55 41.32 8.70
C LYS A 635 3.31 40.36 7.77
N HIS A 636 2.59 39.45 7.14
CA HIS A 636 3.18 38.39 6.32
C HIS A 636 3.46 38.82 4.87
N SER A 637 3.33 40.11 4.56
CA SER A 637 3.46 40.66 3.20
C SER A 637 4.81 40.34 2.53
N THR A 638 5.90 40.25 3.30
CA THR A 638 7.23 39.89 2.78
C THR A 638 7.26 38.44 2.27
N ILE A 639 6.67 37.51 3.02
CA ILE A 639 6.60 36.09 2.66
C ILE A 639 5.61 35.90 1.50
N LEU A 640 4.44 36.53 1.58
CA LEU A 640 3.44 36.52 0.51
C LEU A 640 4.04 37.02 -0.83
N SER A 641 4.78 38.13 -0.80
CA SER A 641 5.46 38.65 -1.99
C SER A 641 6.61 37.75 -2.47
N ALA A 642 7.28 37.00 -1.59
CA ALA A 642 8.30 36.03 -1.99
C ALA A 642 7.68 34.81 -2.70
N VAL A 643 6.56 34.27 -2.19
CA VAL A 643 5.81 33.17 -2.82
C VAL A 643 5.26 33.62 -4.20
N GLU A 644 4.63 34.80 -4.24
CA GLU A 644 4.10 35.38 -5.49
C GLU A 644 5.20 35.59 -6.54
N LYS A 645 6.37 36.10 -6.16
CA LYS A 645 7.54 36.24 -7.07
C LYS A 645 8.10 34.90 -7.55
N LYS A 646 8.02 33.84 -6.74
CA LYS A 646 8.50 32.50 -7.10
C LYS A 646 7.58 31.77 -8.08
N LEU A 647 6.26 32.00 -7.98
CA LEU A 647 5.25 31.18 -8.67
C LEU A 647 4.33 31.98 -9.64
N GLY A 648 4.45 33.31 -9.67
CA GLY A 648 3.66 34.19 -10.53
C GLY A 648 2.21 34.43 -10.05
N HIS A 649 1.84 33.91 -8.87
CA HIS A 649 0.53 34.07 -8.27
C HIS A 649 0.60 33.94 -6.74
N GLY A 650 -0.14 34.78 -6.01
CA GLY A 650 -0.16 34.80 -4.54
C GLY A 650 -1.22 33.89 -3.90
N LEU A 651 -1.32 33.95 -2.57
CA LEU A 651 -2.47 33.45 -1.83
C LEU A 651 -3.67 34.40 -1.99
N ALA A 652 -4.86 33.82 -2.15
CA ALA A 652 -6.13 34.50 -2.11
C ALA A 652 -6.55 34.80 -0.66
N ASP A 653 -7.54 35.68 -0.48
CA ASP A 653 -8.11 35.95 0.83
C ASP A 653 -8.93 34.74 1.32
N GLY A 654 -8.86 34.45 2.62
CA GLY A 654 -9.34 33.19 3.22
C GLY A 654 -8.29 32.07 3.22
N GLU A 655 -7.26 32.09 2.37
CA GLU A 655 -6.20 31.05 2.38
C GLU A 655 -5.12 31.29 3.46
N LEU A 656 -5.01 32.49 4.04
CA LEU A 656 -3.89 32.85 4.91
C LEU A 656 -4.04 32.29 6.34
N CYS A 657 -5.12 32.62 7.04
CA CYS A 657 -5.36 32.12 8.40
C CYS A 657 -5.27 30.59 8.58
N PRO A 658 -5.89 29.74 7.74
CA PRO A 658 -5.77 28.29 7.90
C PRO A 658 -4.32 27.81 7.80
N LEU A 659 -3.50 28.37 6.92
CA LEU A 659 -2.08 28.00 6.80
C LEU A 659 -1.24 28.47 8.01
N LEU A 660 -1.56 29.65 8.56
CA LEU A 660 -0.94 30.14 9.79
C LEU A 660 -1.31 29.28 11.02
N LYS A 661 -2.58 28.86 11.12
CA LYS A 661 -3.11 27.93 12.14
C LYS A 661 -2.40 26.58 12.04
N ALA A 662 -2.39 25.98 10.85
CA ALA A 662 -1.67 24.72 10.56
C ALA A 662 -0.18 24.78 10.95
N ALA A 663 0.50 25.88 10.65
CA ALA A 663 1.91 26.03 11.01
C ALA A 663 2.16 26.17 12.53
N CYS A 664 1.19 26.71 13.30
CA CYS A 664 1.25 26.68 14.76
C CYS A 664 1.09 25.26 15.30
N ASP A 665 0.16 24.48 14.72
CA ASP A 665 -0.06 23.07 15.11
C ASP A 665 1.17 22.22 14.82
N ILE A 666 1.75 22.35 13.63
CA ILE A 666 3.00 21.69 13.24
C ILE A 666 4.13 22.04 14.24
N GLN A 667 4.27 23.31 14.63
CA GLN A 667 5.25 23.73 15.64
C GLN A 667 4.99 23.09 17.02
N MET A 668 3.73 22.97 17.45
CA MET A 668 3.38 22.27 18.68
C MET A 668 3.66 20.77 18.62
N VAL A 669 3.29 20.11 17.52
CA VAL A 669 3.54 18.67 17.29
C VAL A 669 5.04 18.37 17.30
N LEU A 670 5.86 19.24 16.68
CA LEU A 670 7.32 19.11 16.70
C LEU A 670 7.92 19.33 18.10
N LYS A 671 7.37 20.26 18.88
CA LYS A 671 7.88 20.62 20.22
C LYS A 671 7.47 19.63 21.31
N TYR A 672 6.22 19.16 21.30
CA TYR A 672 5.62 18.36 22.39
C TYR A 672 5.27 16.91 21.99
N GLY A 673 5.33 16.56 20.71
CA GLY A 673 5.07 15.19 20.25
C GLY A 673 3.61 14.75 20.32
N ARG A 674 2.66 15.69 20.40
CA ARG A 674 1.19 15.45 20.43
C ARG A 674 0.44 16.57 19.72
N TYR A 675 -0.80 16.29 19.33
CA TYR A 675 -1.77 17.29 18.85
C TYR A 675 -2.43 18.05 20.01
N LEU A 676 -3.22 19.08 19.70
CA LEU A 676 -4.00 19.83 20.68
C LEU A 676 -5.19 19.01 21.21
N ASP A 677 -6.01 18.48 20.31
CA ASP A 677 -7.18 17.69 20.68
C ASP A 677 -6.78 16.28 21.14
N THR A 678 -7.13 15.93 22.38
CA THR A 678 -6.65 14.74 23.09
C THR A 678 -7.44 13.46 22.76
N VAL A 679 -7.69 13.19 21.48
CA VAL A 679 -8.15 11.86 21.05
C VAL A 679 -6.96 10.91 21.11
N GLN A 680 -7.18 9.73 21.71
CA GLN A 680 -6.12 8.77 22.03
C GLN A 680 -5.48 8.14 20.78
N HIS A 681 -4.41 7.36 20.98
CA HIS A 681 -3.74 6.57 19.94
C HIS A 681 -4.62 5.40 19.45
N THR A 682 -5.72 5.70 18.74
CA THR A 682 -6.62 4.69 18.17
C THR A 682 -6.05 4.08 16.89
N GLU A 683 -6.14 2.76 16.74
CA GLU A 683 -5.81 2.05 15.49
C GLU A 683 -6.72 2.45 14.31
N VAL A 684 -7.93 2.92 14.61
CA VAL A 684 -8.89 3.46 13.64
C VAL A 684 -8.37 4.80 13.11
N ILE A 685 -8.18 4.92 11.79
CA ILE A 685 -7.71 6.18 11.19
C ILE A 685 -8.87 7.10 10.75
N LEU A 686 -10.03 6.54 10.40
CA LEU A 686 -11.16 7.30 9.83
C LEU A 686 -12.14 7.79 10.90
N HIS A 687 -12.54 9.06 10.85
CA HIS A 687 -13.56 9.64 11.73
C HIS A 687 -14.90 8.88 11.64
N ASN A 688 -15.53 8.71 12.80
CA ASN A 688 -16.93 8.32 12.88
C ASN A 688 -17.84 9.54 12.61
N VAL A 689 -18.71 9.40 11.60
CA VAL A 689 -19.65 10.44 11.16
C VAL A 689 -20.61 10.84 12.29
N VAL A 690 -21.03 9.86 13.09
CA VAL A 690 -21.98 10.06 14.20
C VAL A 690 -21.33 10.83 15.35
N ASP A 691 -20.11 10.48 15.73
CA ASP A 691 -19.40 11.13 16.83
C ASP A 691 -19.03 12.58 16.47
N VAL A 692 -18.58 12.83 15.23
CA VAL A 692 -18.33 14.18 14.71
C VAL A 692 -19.61 15.03 14.70
N HIS A 693 -20.75 14.46 14.35
CA HIS A 693 -22.03 15.17 14.39
C HIS A 693 -22.46 15.49 15.84
N LEU A 694 -22.38 14.51 16.76
CA LEU A 694 -22.70 14.72 18.17
C LEU A 694 -21.80 15.77 18.83
N GLN A 695 -20.49 15.74 18.54
CA GLN A 695 -19.56 16.76 19.00
C GLN A 695 -19.96 18.14 18.49
N ALA A 696 -20.28 18.30 17.20
CA ALA A 696 -20.73 19.59 16.66
C ALA A 696 -22.06 20.08 17.28
N LEU A 697 -22.98 19.18 17.66
CA LEU A 697 -24.20 19.54 18.40
C LEU A 697 -23.88 20.03 19.83
N LEU A 698 -22.96 19.38 20.54
CA LEU A 698 -22.53 19.81 21.88
C LEU A 698 -21.86 21.19 21.86
N LEU A 699 -21.20 21.55 20.76
CA LEU A 699 -20.54 22.86 20.58
C LEU A 699 -21.48 23.97 20.06
N THR A 700 -22.68 23.63 19.58
CA THR A 700 -23.66 24.60 19.03
C THR A 700 -24.94 24.73 19.84
N THR A 701 -25.19 23.82 20.79
CA THR A 701 -26.28 23.97 21.76
C THR A 701 -25.85 24.92 22.88
N PRO A 702 -26.64 25.96 23.21
CA PRO A 702 -26.30 26.89 24.29
C PRO A 702 -26.39 26.19 25.64
N SER A 703 -25.23 25.88 26.22
CA SER A 703 -25.07 25.13 27.46
C SER A 703 -25.54 25.93 28.67
N SER A 704 -26.73 25.59 29.18
CA SER A 704 -27.16 25.94 30.54
C SER A 704 -26.54 24.97 31.56
N THR A 705 -25.20 24.88 31.57
CA THR A 705 -24.47 23.82 32.29
C THR A 705 -23.09 24.26 32.78
N GLU A 706 -22.99 24.51 34.10
CA GLU A 706 -21.75 24.28 34.87
C GLU A 706 -21.54 22.77 35.15
N THR A 707 -22.51 21.92 34.79
CA THR A 707 -22.71 20.59 35.41
C THR A 707 -22.18 19.39 34.62
N ILE A 708 -21.53 19.56 33.46
CA ILE A 708 -21.07 18.43 32.61
C ILE A 708 -19.57 18.15 32.75
N LEU A 709 -18.73 19.16 32.95
CA LEU A 709 -17.27 19.00 33.07
C LEU A 709 -16.81 18.20 34.31
N ALA A 710 -17.72 17.85 35.22
CA ALA A 710 -17.41 17.09 36.43
C ALA A 710 -17.34 15.57 36.24
N ASN A 711 -17.77 15.01 35.09
CA ASN A 711 -17.91 13.56 34.91
C ASN A 711 -16.68 12.87 34.29
N ASP A 712 -15.87 13.56 33.48
CA ASP A 712 -14.73 12.94 32.78
C ASP A 712 -13.53 12.64 33.70
N GLU A 713 -13.42 13.31 34.86
CA GLU A 713 -12.42 12.98 35.89
C GLU A 713 -12.71 11.65 36.61
N VAL A 714 -13.96 11.19 36.60
CA VAL A 714 -14.40 10.01 37.39
C VAL A 714 -14.04 8.68 36.71
N ILE A 715 -13.89 8.67 35.38
CA ILE A 715 -13.64 7.44 34.61
C ILE A 715 -12.17 6.98 34.70
N ASN A 716 -11.22 7.91 34.88
CA ASN A 716 -9.78 7.59 34.87
C ASN A 716 -9.25 7.00 36.20
N ASN A 717 -10.03 6.99 37.28
CA ASN A 717 -9.61 6.53 38.62
C ASN A 717 -10.19 5.16 39.03
N ARG A 718 -10.37 4.23 38.08
CA ARG A 718 -10.80 2.84 38.34
C ARG A 718 -9.98 1.79 37.58
N ASN A 719 -8.69 1.75 37.84
CA ASN A 719 -7.81 0.60 37.54
C ASN A 719 -6.55 0.66 38.43
N GLY A 720 -6.72 0.37 39.72
CA GLY A 720 -5.63 0.43 40.70
C GLY A 720 -6.12 0.39 42.14
N ASP A 721 -6.47 -0.81 42.64
CA ASP A 721 -6.13 -1.33 43.97
C ASP A 721 -7.05 -2.50 44.35
N ASP A 722 -6.62 -3.70 43.97
CA ASP A 722 -7.19 -4.95 44.46
C ASP A 722 -6.51 -5.32 45.80
N GLN A 723 -7.08 -4.87 46.93
CA GLN A 723 -6.80 -5.51 48.22
C GLN A 723 -7.81 -5.20 49.35
N ASN A 724 -8.32 -6.30 49.92
CA ASN A 724 -8.74 -6.49 51.31
C ASN A 724 -10.08 -5.91 51.84
N ILE A 725 -10.89 -6.87 52.31
CA ILE A 725 -11.67 -6.85 53.58
C ILE A 725 -13.11 -6.29 53.56
N ALA A 726 -14.03 -7.26 53.42
CA ALA A 726 -15.13 -7.60 54.34
C ALA A 726 -16.48 -6.85 54.35
N ASP A 727 -17.51 -7.71 54.30
CA ASP A 727 -18.77 -7.74 55.07
C ASP A 727 -19.89 -6.69 54.91
N ASP A 728 -21.11 -7.23 55.06
CA ASP A 728 -22.42 -6.64 55.38
C ASP A 728 -23.09 -5.60 54.44
N ASP A 729 -24.42 -5.59 54.25
CA ASP A 729 -25.45 -6.65 54.32
C ASP A 729 -26.76 -6.12 53.63
N ILE A 730 -27.78 -6.98 53.52
CA ILE A 730 -29.22 -6.66 53.70
C ILE A 730 -30.02 -5.91 52.59
N THR A 731 -30.98 -6.64 52.02
CA THR A 731 -32.33 -6.20 51.51
C THR A 731 -32.44 -5.43 50.17
N ARG A 732 -33.26 -5.86 49.18
CA ARG A 732 -34.75 -5.84 49.01
C ARG A 732 -35.32 -4.41 48.83
N SER A 733 -36.33 -4.13 47.99
CA SER A 733 -37.12 -4.93 47.00
C SER A 733 -38.16 -4.04 46.27
N VAL A 734 -38.98 -4.63 45.37
CA VAL A 734 -40.28 -4.11 44.84
C VAL A 734 -40.13 -2.94 43.82
N LEU A 735 -40.45 -3.09 42.52
CA LEU A 735 -41.74 -3.33 41.82
C LEU A 735 -42.69 -2.11 41.80
N GLU A 736 -43.05 -1.61 40.60
CA GLU A 736 -44.44 -1.55 40.07
C GLU A 736 -44.57 -0.87 38.68
N GLN A 737 -45.63 -1.22 37.95
CA GLN A 737 -46.19 -0.56 36.74
C GLN A 737 -47.73 -0.44 36.93
N PRO A 738 -48.40 0.64 36.45
CA PRO A 738 -49.61 0.49 35.56
C PRO A 738 -49.86 1.72 34.62
N GLU A 739 -50.79 1.80 33.64
CA GLU A 739 -51.51 0.82 32.79
C GLU A 739 -52.16 1.48 31.52
N SER A 740 -51.94 0.90 30.33
CA SER A 740 -53.00 0.56 29.31
C SER A 740 -53.78 1.61 28.44
N LEU A 741 -54.41 1.07 27.35
CA LEU A 741 -55.47 1.62 26.45
C LEU A 741 -55.02 2.67 25.38
N THR A 742 -55.63 2.86 24.18
CA THR A 742 -56.80 2.25 23.47
C THR A 742 -56.72 2.35 21.91
N VAL A 743 -57.68 1.75 21.19
CA VAL A 743 -58.02 1.87 19.72
C VAL A 743 -59.56 1.69 19.56
N PRO A 744 -60.26 1.59 18.37
CA PRO A 744 -59.91 1.66 16.93
C PRO A 744 -60.70 2.86 16.26
N PRO A 745 -61.55 2.83 15.17
CA PRO A 745 -61.77 1.92 14.01
C PRO A 745 -62.12 2.52 12.59
N ALA A 746 -62.05 1.64 11.57
CA ALA A 746 -62.93 1.51 10.37
C ALA A 746 -62.84 2.42 9.11
N SER A 747 -63.33 1.85 7.98
CA SER A 747 -63.32 2.31 6.56
C SER A 747 -64.74 2.28 5.93
N PRO A 748 -64.99 2.61 4.61
CA PRO A 748 -65.20 1.51 3.60
C PRO A 748 -65.13 1.79 2.04
N PHE A 749 -64.86 0.72 1.27
CA PHE A 749 -65.44 0.23 -0.04
C PHE A 749 -65.41 0.89 -1.47
N LEU A 750 -65.29 -0.01 -2.50
CA LEU A 750 -65.87 -0.09 -3.89
C LEU A 750 -65.28 0.75 -5.07
N ASP A 751 -65.30 0.37 -6.38
CA ASP A 751 -65.74 -0.83 -7.16
C ASP A 751 -64.96 -1.06 -8.53
N ARG A 752 -65.36 -2.06 -9.36
CA ARG A 752 -64.71 -2.65 -10.59
C ARG A 752 -64.79 -1.87 -11.93
N ARG A 753 -64.02 -2.32 -12.96
CA ARG A 753 -64.55 -2.88 -14.26
C ARG A 753 -63.50 -3.52 -15.21
N GLU A 754 -63.97 -4.14 -16.31
CA GLU A 754 -63.27 -5.06 -17.24
C GLU A 754 -63.21 -4.55 -18.71
N MET A 755 -62.40 -5.23 -19.55
CA MET A 755 -62.49 -5.52 -21.02
C MET A 755 -61.10 -5.41 -21.71
N VAL A 756 -60.60 -6.21 -22.68
CA VAL A 756 -61.00 -7.28 -23.65
C VAL A 756 -60.41 -6.90 -25.04
N GLY A 757 -59.76 -7.85 -25.74
CA GLY A 757 -59.23 -7.74 -27.12
C GLY A 757 -57.74 -8.17 -27.22
N SER A 758 -57.32 -9.25 -27.92
CA SER A 758 -57.36 -9.57 -29.38
C SER A 758 -56.31 -8.80 -30.21
N SER A 759 -55.51 -9.38 -31.12
CA SER A 759 -55.42 -10.77 -31.64
C SER A 759 -54.15 -10.96 -32.52
N GLU A 760 -53.71 -12.22 -32.71
CA GLU A 760 -52.88 -12.74 -33.85
C GLU A 760 -51.44 -12.16 -34.05
N GLY A 761 -50.47 -12.89 -34.65
CA GLY A 761 -50.47 -14.25 -35.20
C GLY A 761 -49.08 -14.77 -35.65
N HIS A 762 -49.07 -16.01 -36.18
CA HIS A 762 -47.98 -16.81 -36.79
C HIS A 762 -47.22 -16.13 -37.98
N THR A 763 -46.10 -16.59 -38.57
CA THR A 763 -45.21 -17.81 -38.53
C THR A 763 -43.86 -17.44 -39.20
N ASP A 764 -42.67 -17.88 -38.75
CA ASP A 764 -41.90 -19.14 -39.05
C ASP A 764 -41.18 -19.20 -40.44
N ARG A 765 -39.90 -19.67 -40.44
CA ARG A 765 -39.02 -20.06 -41.60
C ARG A 765 -38.58 -18.97 -42.62
N SER A 766 -37.56 -19.16 -43.48
CA SER A 766 -36.26 -19.90 -43.44
C SER A 766 -35.42 -19.58 -44.71
N GLU A 767 -34.10 -19.88 -44.70
CA GLU A 767 -33.20 -19.96 -45.90
C GLU A 767 -32.94 -18.64 -46.70
N ALA A 768 -31.94 -18.50 -47.60
CA ALA A 768 -30.55 -19.00 -47.65
C ALA A 768 -29.72 -18.27 -48.76
N GLN A 769 -28.38 -18.48 -48.76
CA GLN A 769 -27.43 -18.41 -49.90
C GLN A 769 -26.93 -17.07 -50.51
N GLU A 770 -25.87 -17.23 -51.33
CA GLU A 770 -25.04 -16.29 -52.13
C GLU A 770 -24.23 -15.23 -51.33
N ALA A 771 -22.89 -15.20 -51.25
CA ALA A 771 -21.74 -15.67 -52.05
C ALA A 771 -21.22 -14.70 -53.14
N ASP A 772 -19.93 -14.35 -53.05
CA ASP A 772 -19.11 -13.87 -54.17
C ASP A 772 -17.64 -14.29 -53.94
N VAL A 773 -16.83 -14.38 -55.01
CA VAL A 773 -15.51 -15.02 -55.05
C VAL A 773 -14.51 -14.16 -55.82
N LYS A 774 -13.26 -14.07 -55.33
CA LYS A 774 -12.12 -13.75 -56.21
C LYS A 774 -10.77 -14.32 -55.74
N THR A 775 -10.19 -15.11 -56.65
CA THR A 775 -8.76 -15.18 -57.00
C THR A 775 -7.73 -15.08 -55.87
N GLY A 776 -7.10 -16.20 -55.55
CA GLY A 776 -5.81 -16.24 -54.84
C GLY A 776 -4.63 -16.45 -55.80
N GLU A 777 -3.43 -16.61 -55.23
CA GLU A 777 -2.22 -17.01 -55.94
C GLU A 777 -1.40 -17.96 -55.04
N ILE A 778 -0.41 -18.67 -55.61
CA ILE A 778 0.30 -19.79 -54.97
C ILE A 778 1.76 -19.44 -54.78
N GLU A 779 2.30 -19.61 -53.57
CA GLU A 779 3.74 -19.88 -53.39
C GLU A 779 4.05 -20.64 -52.08
N THR A 780 5.20 -21.30 -52.05
CA THR A 780 5.58 -22.36 -51.07
C THR A 780 6.41 -21.86 -49.88
N PRO A 781 6.45 -22.59 -48.74
CA PRO A 781 7.15 -22.15 -47.54
C PRO A 781 8.64 -22.52 -47.51
N GLU A 782 9.51 -21.52 -47.49
CA GLU A 782 10.84 -21.61 -46.85
C GLU A 782 10.83 -20.76 -45.57
N LYS A 783 11.04 -21.37 -44.39
CA LYS A 783 11.13 -20.59 -43.13
C LYS A 783 11.90 -21.21 -41.95
N ASP A 784 12.16 -22.51 -41.95
CA ASP A 784 12.73 -23.20 -40.79
C ASP A 784 14.27 -23.09 -40.64
N VAL A 785 14.95 -22.36 -41.53
CA VAL A 785 16.41 -22.18 -41.50
C VAL A 785 16.87 -21.02 -40.61
N LEU A 786 16.03 -19.99 -40.42
CA LEU A 786 16.44 -18.73 -39.78
C LEU A 786 16.44 -18.74 -38.25
N VAL A 787 15.86 -19.75 -37.59
CA VAL A 787 15.80 -19.81 -36.11
C VAL A 787 17.12 -20.35 -35.53
N ALA A 788 17.74 -21.33 -36.18
CA ALA A 788 18.96 -21.99 -35.67
C ALA A 788 20.21 -21.09 -35.70
N MET A 789 20.26 -20.11 -36.60
CA MET A 789 21.41 -19.19 -36.71
C MET A 789 21.45 -18.11 -35.63
N ASP A 790 20.30 -17.77 -35.02
CA ASP A 790 20.17 -16.71 -34.02
C ASP A 790 20.72 -17.15 -32.65
N ASP A 791 20.50 -18.42 -32.26
CA ASP A 791 20.92 -18.94 -30.94
C ASP A 791 22.45 -19.21 -30.89
N GLN A 792 23.08 -19.59 -32.01
CA GLN A 792 24.54 -19.71 -32.10
C GLN A 792 25.26 -18.40 -31.78
N ILE A 793 24.70 -17.24 -32.16
CA ILE A 793 25.31 -15.93 -31.88
C ILE A 793 25.40 -15.65 -30.37
N ILE A 794 24.55 -16.27 -29.55
CA ILE A 794 24.59 -16.12 -28.09
C ILE A 794 25.63 -17.07 -27.48
N GLU A 795 25.71 -18.32 -27.94
CA GLU A 795 26.63 -19.33 -27.37
C GLU A 795 28.09 -19.18 -27.89
N ASP A 796 28.32 -18.70 -29.12
CA ASP A 796 29.66 -18.37 -29.64
C ASP A 796 30.27 -17.08 -29.02
N GLU A 797 29.43 -16.13 -28.57
CA GLU A 797 29.89 -14.91 -27.87
C GLU A 797 30.30 -15.17 -26.39
N GLU A 798 29.88 -16.27 -25.77
CA GLU A 798 30.43 -16.70 -24.47
C GLU A 798 31.79 -17.41 -24.66
N ASN A 799 31.89 -18.29 -25.66
CA ASN A 799 33.13 -19.02 -25.98
C ASN A 799 34.32 -18.10 -26.32
N THR A 800 34.07 -16.96 -26.99
CA THR A 800 35.14 -16.00 -27.33
C THR A 800 35.76 -15.31 -26.11
N PHE A 801 35.06 -15.24 -24.97
CA PHE A 801 35.63 -14.69 -23.72
C PHE A 801 36.53 -15.70 -22.99
N SER A 802 36.22 -16.99 -23.06
CA SER A 802 37.08 -18.08 -22.53
C SER A 802 38.50 -18.01 -23.12
N ALA A 803 38.60 -17.81 -24.44
CA ALA A 803 39.88 -17.65 -25.14
C ALA A 803 40.68 -16.43 -24.68
N ILE A 804 40.02 -15.30 -24.41
CA ILE A 804 40.66 -14.07 -23.92
C ILE A 804 41.17 -14.25 -22.48
N SER A 805 40.39 -14.92 -21.63
CA SER A 805 40.79 -15.24 -20.25
C SER A 805 42.05 -16.12 -20.21
N ALA A 806 42.11 -17.15 -21.06
CA ALA A 806 43.26 -18.05 -21.16
C ALA A 806 44.57 -17.34 -21.60
N ASP A 807 44.49 -16.40 -22.54
CA ASP A 807 45.65 -15.64 -23.04
C ASP A 807 46.17 -14.61 -22.01
N VAL A 808 45.30 -14.07 -21.14
CA VAL A 808 45.71 -13.22 -20.01
C VAL A 808 46.32 -14.05 -18.87
N ALA A 809 45.69 -15.17 -18.49
CA ALA A 809 46.21 -16.07 -17.46
C ALA A 809 47.61 -16.60 -17.80
N SER A 810 47.83 -16.95 -19.08
CA SER A 810 49.14 -17.39 -19.59
C SER A 810 50.25 -16.35 -19.36
N LYS A 811 49.94 -15.06 -19.51
CA LYS A 811 50.90 -13.96 -19.32
C LYS A 811 51.14 -13.61 -17.86
N GLN A 812 50.17 -13.85 -16.97
CA GLN A 812 50.39 -13.68 -15.53
C GLN A 812 51.29 -14.79 -14.93
N ILE A 813 51.24 -16.02 -15.44
CA ILE A 813 52.00 -17.16 -14.91
C ILE A 813 53.52 -16.92 -14.97
N GLU A 814 54.04 -16.30 -16.03
CA GLU A 814 55.47 -15.98 -16.15
C GLU A 814 55.96 -15.02 -15.07
N SER A 815 55.12 -14.07 -14.64
CA SER A 815 55.45 -13.16 -13.52
C SER A 815 55.49 -13.86 -12.16
N HIS A 816 54.76 -14.96 -12.01
CA HIS A 816 54.40 -15.51 -10.70
C HIS A 816 55.48 -16.40 -10.07
N HIS A 817 56.55 -16.73 -10.83
CA HIS A 817 57.63 -17.59 -10.37
C HIS A 817 58.61 -16.93 -9.39
N GLN A 818 58.58 -15.60 -9.21
CA GLN A 818 59.45 -14.88 -8.27
C GLN A 818 58.85 -14.62 -6.89
N PHE A 819 57.52 -14.63 -6.72
CA PHE A 819 56.87 -14.09 -5.50
C PHE A 819 56.48 -15.14 -4.43
N LYS A 820 56.44 -16.44 -4.77
CA LYS A 820 56.05 -17.52 -3.84
C LYS A 820 57.13 -17.86 -2.78
N ARG A 821 57.47 -16.91 -1.91
CA ARG A 821 58.43 -17.15 -0.80
C ARG A 821 58.16 -16.43 0.52
N ARG A 822 56.99 -15.82 0.71
CA ARG A 822 56.53 -15.26 2.00
C ARG A 822 55.07 -15.65 2.29
N ASP A 823 54.76 -15.62 3.59
CA ASP A 823 53.42 -15.53 4.20
C ASP A 823 52.46 -16.73 4.02
N MET A 824 52.94 -17.92 4.41
CA MET A 824 52.09 -18.78 5.24
C MET A 824 52.18 -18.29 6.70
N LEU A 825 51.11 -17.70 7.25
CA LEU A 825 50.70 -17.74 8.69
C LEU A 825 49.57 -16.72 9.02
N ALA A 826 48.30 -17.12 8.94
CA ALA A 826 47.19 -16.56 9.73
C ALA A 826 45.88 -17.36 9.54
N LYS A 827 45.45 -18.14 10.54
CA LYS A 827 44.09 -18.69 10.66
C LYS A 827 43.66 -18.64 12.13
N LYS A 828 42.52 -18.00 12.45
CA LYS A 828 41.53 -18.40 13.47
C LYS A 828 40.51 -17.28 13.76
N SER A 829 39.28 -17.70 14.11
CA SER A 829 38.22 -16.94 14.80
C SER A 829 37.65 -15.70 14.08
N SER A 830 36.37 -15.33 14.25
CA SER A 830 35.27 -15.98 14.99
C SER A 830 33.90 -15.53 14.46
N SER A 831 32.87 -16.36 14.66
CA SER A 831 31.51 -16.18 14.16
C SER A 831 30.60 -15.33 15.06
N CYS A 832 29.82 -14.42 14.48
CA CYS A 832 28.54 -13.97 15.03
C CYS A 832 27.65 -13.39 13.92
N VAL A 833 26.35 -13.68 13.93
CA VAL A 833 25.36 -13.10 13.01
C VAL A 833 24.42 -12.21 13.82
N VAL A 834 24.20 -10.99 13.34
CA VAL A 834 23.22 -10.04 13.87
C VAL A 834 22.45 -9.46 12.68
N LEU A 835 21.13 -9.34 12.83
CA LEU A 835 20.21 -8.65 11.93
C LEU A 835 19.88 -7.25 12.48
#